data_AF-A0A1G6R063-F1
#
_entry.id   AF-A0A1G6R063-F1
#
_cell.length_a   1.000
_cell.length_b   1.000
_cell.length_c   1.000
_cell.angle_alpha   90.00
_cell.angle_beta   90.00
_cell.angle_gamma   90.00
#
_symmetry.space_group_name_H-M   'P 1'
#
loop_
_entity.id
_entity.type
_entity.pdbx_description
1 polymer ?
#
loop_
_entity_poly.entity_id
_entity_poly.type
_entity_poly.pdbx_seq_one_letter_code
_entity_poly.pdbx_strand_id
1 'polypeptide(L)'
;MPFPTFRAPRRAVIVMGAAALAATGAAVPASAAGRPTPVRIVDDKATRETRALFQYMQDLKGRGVMFGHEHSLSDGFTFSGMDGESSDVEATVGDYPAVFGWDTLILNGFQKPGVYGGTVEENIEALSWALEQSDARGGVNILSAHLYNFVTGGDFWDTTGRVVSQILPGGAKHADFNEFLDRIAAAVKGAKRPDGTLIPVVFRPFHENNGGWFWWGAGHTTSAEFIEIFRYTVEYLRDTRKVRNLLYSYSPNSSFGGDPANYLKTYPGDEFVDVLGYDAYDSTAGSAEWLGATVTDLAMVVNLAAERGKVPAFTEFGESGEEGRNLTWFTGLLGAVAADPTAKQVTHMLTWANFGGTNRAYVPFPGHALEPDFVDFHADPYSLFTSDLEGVYDANTCAVANAPFLHLATPTDRQRISAAETRIRVRLNNATPSKVTYSLDGAAPVTLRRDAAGYYSGAWSIDPSWLDNRSVEVTVSAKVGRRTLTDSALVLLGEVEPLPAGWVDDFESYAGDDLTLSEAYSHVNANTTALSAEHTASGAYGLAYSYDFSSAGYTGIGKSVGADWTAFSAFKLWMRGDGSTNGATFQIVAKGAYFEYNVGLGSTSGQDVEAPFADFRPAPWDTGHADELLDAEHLADVTAFYLYLGYGGTNATGTVYFDDIRAE
;
A
#
# COMPACT_ATOMS: atom_id res chain seq x y z
N MET A 1 51.04 -66.09 44.90
CA MET A 1 50.17 -66.85 45.82
C MET A 1 48.96 -67.38 45.03
N PRO A 2 48.21 -68.41 45.49
CA PRO A 2 47.32 -69.27 44.67
C PRO A 2 46.12 -68.50 44.05
N PHE A 3 45.60 -68.76 42.83
CA PHE A 3 45.07 -69.98 42.16
C PHE A 3 43.72 -70.49 42.73
N PRO A 4 42.83 -71.15 41.92
CA PRO A 4 42.78 -71.35 40.46
C PRO A 4 41.57 -70.59 39.83
N THR A 5 40.61 -70.99 38.96
CA THR A 5 40.21 -72.13 38.06
C THR A 5 39.04 -71.62 37.18
N PHE A 6 38.72 -72.04 35.93
CA PHE A 6 39.47 -72.67 34.83
C PHE A 6 38.73 -72.56 33.46
N ARG A 7 39.51 -72.64 32.37
CA ARG A 7 39.29 -73.01 30.93
C ARG A 7 37.88 -73.35 30.38
N ALA A 8 37.47 -72.95 29.15
CA ALA A 8 38.12 -72.87 27.80
C ALA A 8 38.31 -74.23 27.07
N PRO A 9 38.09 -74.29 25.74
CA PRO A 9 39.14 -74.04 24.72
C PRO A 9 38.60 -73.19 23.51
N ARG A 10 39.12 -73.09 22.27
CA ARG A 10 40.27 -73.64 21.50
C ARG A 10 40.68 -72.63 20.38
N ARG A 11 41.44 -73.03 19.33
CA ARG A 11 41.73 -72.24 18.09
C ARG A 11 41.94 -73.13 16.85
N ALA A 12 41.50 -72.64 15.68
CA ALA A 12 41.91 -72.92 14.29
C ALA A 12 41.45 -71.68 13.46
N VAL A 13 42.14 -71.08 12.48
CA VAL A 13 42.91 -71.56 11.31
C VAL A 13 42.04 -72.20 10.24
N ILE A 14 41.77 -71.45 9.16
CA ILE A 14 41.74 -71.89 7.74
C ILE A 14 41.62 -70.66 6.81
N VAL A 15 42.01 -70.83 5.54
CA VAL A 15 42.05 -69.81 4.48
C VAL A 15 40.94 -70.07 3.44
N MET A 16 40.44 -69.00 2.80
CA MET A 16 39.58 -68.92 1.59
C MET A 16 38.76 -70.15 1.16
N GLY A 17 37.43 -69.96 1.08
CA GLY A 17 36.53 -70.74 0.24
C GLY A 17 35.28 -69.91 -0.06
N ALA A 18 34.99 -69.61 -1.33
CA ALA A 18 33.91 -68.72 -1.73
C ALA A 18 32.71 -69.46 -2.33
N ALA A 19 31.49 -69.03 -2.02
CA ALA A 19 30.31 -69.22 -2.87
C ALA A 19 29.12 -68.33 -2.43
N ALA A 20 28.27 -67.99 -3.40
CA ALA A 20 26.86 -67.59 -3.29
C ALA A 20 26.47 -66.42 -2.34
N LEU A 21 26.19 -65.26 -2.93
CA LEU A 21 25.23 -64.31 -2.35
C LEU A 21 23.83 -64.94 -2.34
N ALA A 22 23.09 -64.77 -1.26
CA ALA A 22 21.64 -64.84 -1.24
C ALA A 22 21.11 -63.48 -0.79
N ALA A 23 20.43 -62.76 -1.68
CA ALA A 23 19.99 -61.39 -1.42
C ALA A 23 18.69 -61.38 -0.56
N THR A 24 18.83 -61.28 0.76
CA THR A 24 17.73 -60.87 1.64
C THR A 24 17.61 -59.36 1.62
N GLY A 25 16.54 -58.83 1.04
CA GLY A 25 16.32 -57.39 0.96
C GLY A 25 16.27 -56.75 2.34
N ALA A 26 17.19 -55.81 2.61
CA ALA A 26 17.10 -54.95 3.77
C ALA A 26 15.91 -54.01 3.58
N ALA A 27 15.01 -53.93 4.56
CA ALA A 27 13.94 -52.94 4.54
C ALA A 27 14.56 -51.54 4.56
N VAL A 28 14.23 -50.72 3.57
CA VAL A 28 14.59 -49.30 3.57
C VAL A 28 13.92 -48.66 4.81
N PRO A 29 14.68 -48.02 5.72
CA PRO A 29 14.05 -47.33 6.84
C PRO A 29 13.17 -46.21 6.29
N ALA A 30 11.91 -46.16 6.74
CA ALA A 30 10.98 -45.12 6.32
C ALA A 30 11.59 -43.74 6.60
N SER A 31 11.55 -42.86 5.59
CA SER A 31 12.07 -41.50 5.73
C SER A 31 11.39 -40.80 6.89
N ALA A 32 12.18 -40.32 7.85
CA ALA A 32 11.66 -39.50 8.94
C ALA A 32 11.25 -38.15 8.33
N ALA A 33 9.94 -37.94 8.20
CA ALA A 33 9.38 -36.71 7.65
C ALA A 33 10.01 -35.49 8.34
N GLY A 34 10.46 -34.52 7.53
CA GLY A 34 11.15 -33.33 8.01
C GLY A 34 10.31 -32.56 9.03
N ARG A 35 10.99 -31.88 9.97
CA ARG A 35 10.31 -30.94 10.87
C ARG A 35 9.62 -29.86 10.01
N PRO A 36 8.37 -29.47 10.32
CA PRO A 36 7.69 -28.43 9.55
C PRO A 36 8.46 -27.11 9.56
N THR A 37 8.43 -26.39 8.44
CA THR A 37 9.06 -25.07 8.29
C THR A 37 8.27 -24.03 9.10
N PRO A 38 8.91 -23.26 10.00
CA PRO A 38 8.22 -22.25 10.81
C PRO A 38 8.00 -20.97 9.99
N VAL A 39 6.75 -20.66 9.66
CA VAL A 39 6.35 -19.42 8.97
C VAL A 39 5.87 -18.35 9.96
N ARG A 40 6.10 -17.07 9.63
CA ARG A 40 5.61 -15.90 10.37
C ARG A 40 4.66 -15.15 9.46
N ILE A 41 3.37 -15.16 9.81
CA ILE A 41 2.31 -14.56 9.01
C ILE A 41 1.28 -13.87 9.91
N VAL A 42 0.49 -12.96 9.35
CA VAL A 42 -0.49 -12.11 10.04
C VAL A 42 -1.55 -12.92 10.79
N ASP A 43 -1.94 -14.09 10.27
CA ASP A 43 -2.80 -15.06 10.96
C ASP A 43 -2.03 -16.34 11.33
N ASP A 44 -1.54 -16.40 12.57
CA ASP A 44 -0.91 -17.60 13.14
C ASP A 44 -1.86 -18.80 13.31
N LYS A 45 -3.13 -18.67 12.91
CA LYS A 45 -4.14 -19.73 12.87
C LYS A 45 -4.59 -20.08 11.44
N ALA A 46 -3.95 -19.51 10.40
CA ALA A 46 -4.30 -19.77 9.00
C ALA A 46 -4.21 -21.25 8.62
N THR A 47 -4.88 -21.65 7.53
CA THR A 47 -4.86 -23.01 6.98
C THR A 47 -3.44 -23.48 6.65
N ARG A 48 -3.25 -24.79 6.43
CA ARG A 48 -1.96 -25.31 5.98
C ARG A 48 -1.60 -24.73 4.62
N GLU A 49 -2.62 -24.56 3.77
CA GLU A 49 -2.53 -24.20 2.36
C GLU A 49 -2.12 -22.73 2.21
N THR A 50 -2.69 -21.83 3.01
CA THR A 50 -2.28 -20.41 3.03
C THR A 50 -0.87 -20.21 3.59
N ARG A 51 -0.49 -20.99 4.60
CA ARG A 51 0.91 -21.02 5.08
C ARG A 51 1.87 -21.61 4.05
N ALA A 52 1.42 -22.60 3.27
CA ALA A 52 2.21 -23.20 2.20
C ALA A 52 2.40 -22.22 1.03
N LEU A 53 1.35 -21.47 0.63
CA LEU A 53 1.45 -20.39 -0.35
C LEU A 53 2.48 -19.34 0.06
N PHE A 54 2.43 -18.84 1.30
CA PHE A 54 3.44 -17.90 1.82
C PHE A 54 4.86 -18.48 1.73
N GLN A 55 5.04 -19.75 2.11
CA GLN A 55 6.33 -20.42 2.01
C GLN A 55 6.79 -20.60 0.55
N TYR A 56 5.88 -20.95 -0.36
CA TYR A 56 6.16 -21.09 -1.79
C TYR A 56 6.64 -19.76 -2.38
N MET A 57 5.94 -18.66 -2.09
CA MET A 57 6.36 -17.31 -2.50
C MET A 57 7.74 -16.96 -1.92
N GLN A 58 8.03 -17.28 -0.65
CA GLN A 58 9.35 -17.08 -0.05
C GLN A 58 10.45 -17.93 -0.72
N ASP A 59 10.14 -19.17 -1.13
CA ASP A 59 11.07 -20.10 -1.80
C ASP A 59 11.22 -19.85 -3.31
N LEU A 60 10.36 -19.00 -3.90
CA LEU A 60 10.38 -18.61 -5.31
C LEU A 60 11.36 -17.46 -5.60
N LYS A 61 11.57 -16.56 -4.63
CA LYS A 61 12.35 -15.31 -4.79
C LYS A 61 13.70 -15.54 -5.50
N GLY A 62 13.92 -14.84 -6.62
CA GLY A 62 15.15 -14.92 -7.41
C GLY A 62 15.17 -16.02 -8.48
N ARG A 63 14.19 -16.93 -8.48
CA ARG A 63 14.12 -18.08 -9.42
C ARG A 63 13.18 -17.83 -10.60
N GLY A 64 12.09 -17.12 -10.37
CA GLY A 64 11.09 -16.72 -11.36
C GLY A 64 10.11 -15.72 -10.74
N VAL A 65 9.30 -15.07 -11.58
CA VAL A 65 8.20 -14.18 -11.19
C VAL A 65 6.91 -14.73 -11.78
N MET A 66 5.89 -14.94 -10.95
CA MET A 66 4.58 -15.39 -11.44
C MET A 66 3.88 -14.26 -12.19
N PHE A 67 3.54 -14.48 -13.46
CA PHE A 67 2.73 -13.54 -14.22
C PHE A 67 1.27 -13.59 -13.77
N GLY A 68 0.64 -12.42 -13.62
CA GLY A 68 -0.75 -12.27 -13.22
C GLY A 68 -1.58 -11.40 -14.15
N HIS A 69 -2.88 -11.66 -14.20
CA HIS A 69 -3.86 -10.86 -14.95
C HIS A 69 -5.15 -10.70 -14.13
N GLU A 70 -5.59 -9.46 -13.93
CA GLU A 70 -6.87 -9.13 -13.28
C GLU A 70 -8.06 -9.54 -14.17
N HIS A 71 -9.13 -10.10 -13.59
CA HIS A 71 -10.35 -10.54 -14.31
C HIS A 71 -10.14 -11.53 -15.47
N SER A 72 -9.01 -12.25 -15.48
CA SER A 72 -8.56 -13.12 -16.59
C SER A 72 -9.53 -14.23 -17.03
N LEU A 73 -10.60 -14.51 -16.28
CA LEU A 73 -11.65 -15.52 -16.60
C LEU A 73 -13.07 -14.93 -16.72
N SER A 74 -13.21 -13.58 -16.69
CA SER A 74 -14.51 -12.89 -16.85
C SER A 74 -14.52 -11.85 -17.97
N ASP A 75 -13.36 -11.30 -18.29
CA ASP A 75 -13.20 -10.18 -19.23
C ASP A 75 -12.04 -10.46 -20.20
N GLY A 76 -12.28 -10.16 -21.47
CA GLY A 76 -11.32 -10.33 -22.55
C GLY A 76 -11.85 -9.83 -23.90
N PHE A 77 -10.99 -9.89 -24.91
CA PHE A 77 -11.28 -9.56 -26.31
C PHE A 77 -11.59 -10.80 -27.15
N THR A 78 -11.09 -11.98 -26.74
CA THR A 78 -11.28 -13.25 -27.48
C THR A 78 -12.59 -13.96 -27.16
N PHE A 79 -13.24 -13.62 -26.04
CA PHE A 79 -14.47 -14.24 -25.56
C PHE A 79 -15.52 -13.21 -25.10
N SER A 80 -16.74 -13.66 -24.82
CA SER A 80 -17.87 -12.77 -24.47
C SER A 80 -18.81 -13.31 -23.38
N GLY A 81 -18.48 -14.44 -22.75
CA GLY A 81 -19.26 -15.05 -21.69
C GLY A 81 -18.37 -15.61 -20.57
N MET A 82 -18.94 -15.75 -19.38
CA MET A 82 -18.24 -16.25 -18.19
C MET A 82 -18.50 -17.75 -18.03
N ASP A 83 -17.84 -18.56 -18.86
CA ASP A 83 -17.75 -20.02 -18.64
C ASP A 83 -16.75 -20.35 -17.51
N GLY A 84 -15.83 -19.42 -17.21
CA GLY A 84 -14.73 -19.59 -16.28
C GLY A 84 -13.50 -20.26 -16.92
N GLU A 85 -13.60 -20.72 -18.17
CA GLU A 85 -12.53 -21.38 -18.94
C GLU A 85 -11.83 -20.41 -19.90
N SER A 86 -12.59 -19.54 -20.57
CA SER A 86 -12.06 -18.60 -21.57
C SER A 86 -11.10 -17.57 -20.95
N SER A 87 -9.95 -17.32 -21.61
CA SER A 87 -8.97 -16.33 -21.18
C SER A 87 -8.15 -15.79 -22.36
N ASP A 88 -7.90 -14.47 -22.41
CA ASP A 88 -7.04 -13.86 -23.44
C ASP A 88 -5.57 -14.31 -23.31
N VAL A 89 -5.13 -14.67 -22.10
CA VAL A 89 -3.79 -15.21 -21.86
C VAL A 89 -3.66 -16.59 -22.54
N GLU A 90 -4.59 -17.50 -22.24
CA GLU A 90 -4.61 -18.86 -22.82
C GLU A 90 -4.76 -18.81 -24.34
N ALA A 91 -5.65 -17.94 -24.85
CA ALA A 91 -5.86 -17.76 -26.28
C ALA A 91 -4.60 -17.27 -27.02
N THR A 92 -3.65 -16.63 -26.33
CA THR A 92 -2.43 -16.04 -26.92
C THR A 92 -1.20 -16.93 -26.76
N VAL A 93 -0.96 -17.48 -25.57
CA VAL A 93 0.26 -18.25 -25.27
C VAL A 93 0.04 -19.75 -25.02
N GLY A 94 -1.22 -20.19 -24.86
CA GLY A 94 -1.58 -21.58 -24.62
C GLY A 94 -1.50 -22.03 -23.16
N ASP A 95 -1.36 -21.09 -22.22
CA ASP A 95 -1.38 -21.33 -20.77
C ASP A 95 -2.10 -20.17 -20.04
N TYR A 96 -2.55 -20.44 -18.81
CA TYR A 96 -3.19 -19.45 -17.93
C TYR A 96 -2.14 -18.65 -17.14
N PRO A 97 -2.45 -17.42 -16.69
CA PRO A 97 -1.55 -16.69 -15.80
C PRO A 97 -1.37 -17.48 -14.49
N ALA A 98 -0.17 -17.44 -13.91
CA ALA A 98 0.08 -18.08 -12.62
C ALA A 98 -0.71 -17.41 -11.47
N VAL A 99 -1.04 -16.13 -11.63
CA VAL A 99 -1.85 -15.35 -10.67
C VAL A 99 -3.13 -14.84 -11.33
N PHE A 100 -4.26 -15.02 -10.64
CA PHE A 100 -5.54 -14.47 -11.04
C PHE A 100 -5.93 -13.35 -10.08
N GLY A 101 -6.15 -12.16 -10.61
CA GLY A 101 -6.66 -11.01 -9.87
C GLY A 101 -8.18 -10.85 -9.99
N TRP A 102 -8.80 -10.34 -8.94
CA TRP A 102 -10.24 -10.10 -8.81
C TRP A 102 -10.48 -8.95 -7.83
N ASP A 103 -11.51 -8.11 -8.01
CA ASP A 103 -11.86 -7.07 -7.03
C ASP A 103 -13.12 -7.36 -6.20
N THR A 104 -13.15 -6.86 -4.96
CA THR A 104 -14.37 -6.70 -4.15
C THR A 104 -15.54 -5.98 -4.83
N LEU A 105 -15.36 -5.20 -5.92
CA LEU A 105 -16.44 -4.63 -6.74
C LEU A 105 -17.46 -5.68 -7.22
N ILE A 106 -17.05 -6.95 -7.33
CA ILE A 106 -17.92 -8.11 -7.54
C ILE A 106 -19.04 -8.18 -6.47
N LEU A 107 -18.74 -7.86 -5.20
CA LEU A 107 -19.68 -7.91 -4.06
C LEU A 107 -20.77 -6.82 -4.09
N ASN A 108 -20.62 -5.81 -4.95
CA ASN A 108 -21.65 -4.82 -5.28
C ASN A 108 -22.23 -5.03 -6.69
N GLY A 109 -21.67 -5.97 -7.47
CA GLY A 109 -22.05 -6.24 -8.85
C GLY A 109 -21.53 -5.23 -9.88
N PHE A 110 -20.58 -4.37 -9.51
CA PHE A 110 -19.99 -3.39 -10.44
C PHE A 110 -18.98 -4.02 -11.41
N GLN A 111 -18.44 -5.19 -11.08
CA GLN A 111 -17.61 -6.00 -11.96
C GLN A 111 -18.10 -7.46 -12.00
N LYS A 112 -17.84 -8.12 -13.14
CA LYS A 112 -18.10 -9.53 -13.35
C LYS A 112 -17.24 -10.40 -12.41
N PRO A 113 -17.70 -11.59 -11.99
CA PRO A 113 -18.98 -12.22 -12.29
C PRO A 113 -20.17 -11.71 -11.47
N GLY A 114 -19.99 -10.65 -10.68
CA GLY A 114 -21.09 -9.98 -9.99
C GLY A 114 -22.06 -9.30 -10.95
N VAL A 115 -23.29 -9.06 -10.47
CA VAL A 115 -24.37 -8.47 -11.25
C VAL A 115 -24.92 -7.23 -10.54
N TYR A 116 -24.83 -6.07 -11.20
CA TYR A 116 -25.33 -4.80 -10.66
C TYR A 116 -26.84 -4.87 -10.42
N GLY A 117 -27.28 -4.58 -9.20
CA GLY A 117 -28.67 -4.74 -8.77
C GLY A 117 -29.10 -6.18 -8.45
N GLY A 118 -28.18 -7.15 -8.51
CA GLY A 118 -28.36 -8.49 -7.92
C GLY A 118 -28.36 -8.46 -6.39
N THR A 119 -28.68 -9.58 -5.76
CA THR A 119 -28.66 -9.70 -4.29
C THR A 119 -27.24 -9.75 -3.72
N VAL A 120 -27.12 -9.49 -2.43
CA VAL A 120 -25.84 -9.59 -1.71
C VAL A 120 -25.34 -11.04 -1.71
N GLU A 121 -26.25 -12.00 -1.56
CA GLU A 121 -25.99 -13.43 -1.61
C GLU A 121 -25.47 -13.88 -2.98
N GLU A 122 -26.13 -13.50 -4.08
CA GLU A 122 -25.69 -13.84 -5.45
C GLU A 122 -24.29 -13.29 -5.74
N ASN A 123 -23.98 -12.07 -5.32
CA ASN A 123 -22.67 -11.45 -5.52
C ASN A 123 -21.56 -12.03 -4.61
N ILE A 124 -21.91 -12.54 -3.41
CA ILE A 124 -21.02 -13.33 -2.56
C ILE A 124 -20.71 -14.70 -3.18
N GLU A 125 -21.72 -15.37 -3.75
CA GLU A 125 -21.54 -16.64 -4.47
C GLU A 125 -20.72 -16.43 -5.76
N ALA A 126 -20.90 -15.31 -6.47
CA ALA A 126 -20.12 -14.95 -7.65
C ALA A 126 -18.62 -14.78 -7.35
N LEU A 127 -18.25 -14.05 -6.28
CA LEU A 127 -16.83 -13.95 -5.88
C LEU A 127 -16.29 -15.30 -5.36
N SER A 128 -17.11 -16.11 -4.68
CA SER A 128 -16.71 -17.46 -4.25
C SER A 128 -16.36 -18.35 -5.45
N TRP A 129 -17.21 -18.33 -6.49
CA TRP A 129 -17.02 -19.07 -7.73
C TRP A 129 -15.78 -18.59 -8.51
N ALA A 130 -15.51 -17.29 -8.55
CA ALA A 130 -14.35 -16.72 -9.24
C ALA A 130 -13.03 -17.27 -8.65
N LEU A 131 -12.91 -17.23 -7.33
CA LEU A 131 -11.77 -17.78 -6.59
C LEU A 131 -11.62 -19.31 -6.79
N GLU A 132 -12.75 -20.03 -6.87
CA GLU A 132 -12.82 -21.46 -7.17
C GLU A 132 -12.38 -21.79 -8.61
N GLN A 133 -12.67 -20.96 -9.61
CA GLN A 133 -12.21 -21.20 -10.98
C GLN A 133 -10.69 -21.01 -11.13
N SER A 134 -10.13 -19.96 -10.55
CA SER A 134 -8.68 -19.73 -10.55
C SER A 134 -7.91 -20.86 -9.86
N ASP A 135 -8.39 -21.32 -8.71
CA ASP A 135 -7.79 -22.45 -7.98
C ASP A 135 -7.93 -23.78 -8.73
N ALA A 136 -9.08 -24.03 -9.39
CA ALA A 136 -9.32 -25.23 -10.19
C ALA A 136 -8.41 -25.34 -11.42
N ARG A 137 -7.82 -24.23 -11.88
CA ARG A 137 -6.80 -24.19 -12.95
C ARG A 137 -5.38 -24.34 -12.42
N GLY A 138 -5.17 -24.14 -11.12
CA GLY A 138 -3.88 -24.30 -10.43
C GLY A 138 -3.23 -22.99 -9.98
N GLY A 139 -3.82 -21.84 -10.31
CA GLY A 139 -3.25 -20.53 -10.02
C GLY A 139 -3.37 -20.07 -8.56
N VAL A 140 -2.77 -18.92 -8.30
CA VAL A 140 -2.85 -18.19 -7.03
C VAL A 140 -3.87 -17.06 -7.15
N ASN A 141 -4.76 -16.91 -6.17
CA ASN A 141 -5.74 -15.84 -6.14
C ASN A 141 -5.19 -14.58 -5.44
N ILE A 142 -5.40 -13.42 -6.06
CA ILE A 142 -5.30 -12.08 -5.43
C ILE A 142 -6.69 -11.44 -5.43
N LEU A 143 -7.02 -10.75 -4.34
CA LEU A 143 -8.24 -9.96 -4.18
C LEU A 143 -7.88 -8.49 -3.91
N SER A 144 -8.01 -7.65 -4.94
CA SER A 144 -7.96 -6.18 -4.87
C SER A 144 -9.24 -5.63 -4.22
N ALA A 145 -9.26 -4.36 -3.80
CA ALA A 145 -10.44 -3.79 -3.14
C ALA A 145 -10.71 -2.30 -3.44
N HIS A 146 -11.31 -2.03 -4.60
CA HIS A 146 -11.89 -0.74 -4.97
C HIS A 146 -13.24 -0.52 -4.26
N LEU A 147 -13.15 -0.03 -3.01
CA LEU A 147 -14.31 0.16 -2.13
C LEU A 147 -15.17 1.38 -2.51
N TYR A 148 -16.50 1.23 -2.53
CA TYR A 148 -17.43 2.35 -2.68
C TYR A 148 -17.34 3.36 -1.52
N ASN A 149 -17.61 4.64 -1.77
CA ASN A 149 -17.60 5.68 -0.75
C ASN A 149 -18.76 5.45 0.25
N PHE A 150 -18.42 5.05 1.48
CA PHE A 150 -19.40 4.76 2.53
C PHE A 150 -20.21 5.98 3.01
N VAL A 151 -19.72 7.21 2.79
CA VAL A 151 -20.37 8.45 3.22
C VAL A 151 -21.42 8.91 2.21
N THR A 152 -21.05 8.97 0.92
CA THR A 152 -21.89 9.50 -0.17
C THR A 152 -22.72 8.43 -0.88
N GLY A 153 -22.21 7.20 -0.95
CA GLY A 153 -22.71 6.14 -1.85
C GLY A 153 -22.14 6.21 -3.27
N GLY A 154 -21.14 7.07 -3.52
CA GLY A 154 -20.36 7.10 -4.77
C GLY A 154 -19.40 5.90 -4.91
N ASP A 155 -18.63 5.89 -5.99
CA ASP A 155 -17.58 4.89 -6.22
C ASP A 155 -16.30 5.21 -5.40
N PHE A 156 -15.17 4.65 -5.82
CA PHE A 156 -13.87 4.79 -5.15
C PHE A 156 -13.13 6.10 -5.50
N TRP A 157 -13.47 6.77 -6.62
CA TRP A 157 -12.93 8.07 -7.02
C TRP A 157 -13.65 9.25 -6.34
N ASP A 158 -14.85 9.04 -5.78
CA ASP A 158 -15.48 10.03 -4.91
C ASP A 158 -14.69 10.13 -3.60
N THR A 159 -13.75 11.06 -3.57
CA THR A 159 -12.85 11.36 -2.44
C THR A 159 -13.55 12.11 -1.29
N THR A 160 -14.81 12.52 -1.46
CA THR A 160 -15.46 13.47 -0.55
C THR A 160 -15.93 12.83 0.76
N GLY A 161 -16.11 13.66 1.79
CA GLY A 161 -16.70 13.25 3.07
C GLY A 161 -15.75 12.60 4.09
N ARG A 162 -14.42 12.63 3.87
CA ARG A 162 -13.40 12.16 4.84
C ARG A 162 -13.66 10.72 5.30
N VAL A 163 -13.90 9.83 4.33
CA VAL A 163 -14.53 8.51 4.53
C VAL A 163 -13.89 7.68 5.64
N VAL A 164 -12.55 7.59 5.70
CA VAL A 164 -11.84 6.78 6.70
C VAL A 164 -12.22 7.19 8.13
N SER A 165 -12.27 8.49 8.43
CA SER A 165 -12.73 9.02 9.74
C SER A 165 -14.15 8.57 10.12
N GLN A 166 -15.00 8.31 9.13
CA GLN A 166 -16.38 7.88 9.32
C GLN A 166 -16.53 6.36 9.46
N ILE A 167 -15.63 5.56 8.88
CA ILE A 167 -15.66 4.09 8.98
C ILE A 167 -14.76 3.51 10.09
N LEU A 168 -13.82 4.29 10.63
CA LEU A 168 -13.03 3.93 11.81
C LEU A 168 -13.90 3.68 13.07
N PRO A 169 -13.40 2.94 14.08
CA PRO A 169 -14.16 2.56 15.29
C PRO A 169 -14.78 3.74 16.06
N GLY A 170 -16.02 4.08 15.74
CA GLY A 170 -16.77 5.19 16.36
C GLY A 170 -17.27 6.26 15.41
N GLY A 171 -16.82 6.28 14.15
CA GLY A 171 -17.40 7.11 13.10
C GLY A 171 -18.81 6.66 12.71
N ALA A 172 -19.55 7.54 12.03
CA ALA A 172 -20.98 7.32 11.73
C ALA A 172 -21.26 6.17 10.74
N LYS A 173 -20.25 5.77 9.96
CA LYS A 173 -20.31 4.76 8.89
C LYS A 173 -19.61 3.44 9.25
N HIS A 174 -19.17 3.30 10.50
CA HIS A 174 -18.54 2.09 11.01
C HIS A 174 -19.43 0.83 10.90
N ALA A 175 -20.76 0.97 10.95
CA ALA A 175 -21.69 -0.15 10.75
C ALA A 175 -21.71 -0.61 9.29
N ASP A 176 -21.87 0.34 8.36
CA ASP A 176 -21.91 0.13 6.91
C ASP A 176 -20.63 -0.57 6.42
N PHE A 177 -19.46 -0.14 6.89
CA PHE A 177 -18.18 -0.80 6.56
C PHE A 177 -18.08 -2.22 7.13
N ASN A 178 -18.57 -2.45 8.35
CA ASN A 178 -18.60 -3.79 8.94
C ASN A 178 -19.52 -4.74 8.19
N GLU A 179 -20.62 -4.25 7.61
CA GLU A 179 -21.45 -5.06 6.70
C GLU A 179 -20.68 -5.41 5.42
N PHE A 180 -19.88 -4.51 4.86
CA PHE A 180 -19.07 -4.83 3.69
C PHE A 180 -17.96 -5.85 3.99
N LEU A 181 -17.26 -5.71 5.13
CA LEU A 181 -16.29 -6.71 5.58
C LEU A 181 -16.93 -8.07 5.87
N ASP A 182 -18.23 -8.13 6.21
CA ASP A 182 -18.98 -9.38 6.32
C ASP A 182 -19.16 -10.07 4.95
N ARG A 183 -19.36 -9.31 3.87
CA ARG A 183 -19.48 -9.85 2.50
C ARG A 183 -18.15 -10.44 2.02
N ILE A 184 -17.04 -9.73 2.23
CA ILE A 184 -15.67 -10.24 1.96
C ILE A 184 -15.43 -11.52 2.77
N ALA A 185 -15.71 -11.50 4.08
CA ALA A 185 -15.55 -12.66 4.93
C ALA A 185 -16.46 -13.83 4.55
N ALA A 186 -17.66 -13.57 4.01
CA ALA A 186 -18.56 -14.60 3.52
C ALA A 186 -18.00 -15.26 2.24
N ALA A 187 -17.61 -14.48 1.24
CA ALA A 187 -17.12 -15.00 -0.04
C ALA A 187 -15.79 -15.76 0.11
N VAL A 188 -14.81 -15.19 0.82
CA VAL A 188 -13.50 -15.85 1.05
C VAL A 188 -13.65 -17.12 1.89
N LYS A 189 -14.67 -17.23 2.75
CA LYS A 189 -15.00 -18.48 3.47
C LYS A 189 -16.01 -19.37 2.72
N GLY A 190 -16.56 -18.89 1.61
CA GLY A 190 -17.36 -19.60 0.62
C GLY A 190 -16.46 -20.46 -0.24
N ALA A 191 -15.51 -19.82 -0.93
CA ALA A 191 -14.52 -20.41 -1.83
C ALA A 191 -13.82 -21.66 -1.25
N LYS A 192 -14.15 -22.84 -1.78
CA LYS A 192 -13.57 -24.13 -1.38
C LYS A 192 -13.35 -25.07 -2.56
N ARG A 193 -12.28 -25.86 -2.45
CA ARG A 193 -12.10 -27.07 -3.27
C ARG A 193 -13.21 -28.09 -2.98
N PRO A 194 -13.50 -29.04 -3.90
CA PRO A 194 -14.56 -30.04 -3.72
C PRO A 194 -14.44 -30.97 -2.50
N ASP A 195 -13.28 -31.01 -1.84
CA ASP A 195 -13.05 -31.74 -0.57
C ASP A 195 -13.39 -30.91 0.69
N GLY A 196 -13.72 -29.63 0.53
CA GLY A 196 -13.97 -28.67 1.61
C GLY A 196 -12.75 -27.87 2.06
N THR A 197 -11.59 -28.02 1.40
CA THR A 197 -10.39 -27.22 1.68
C THR A 197 -10.60 -25.76 1.26
N LEU A 198 -10.37 -24.81 2.17
CA LEU A 198 -10.45 -23.37 1.90
C LEU A 198 -9.32 -22.93 0.96
N ILE A 199 -9.68 -22.18 -0.08
CA ILE A 199 -8.75 -21.67 -1.09
C ILE A 199 -7.96 -20.47 -0.53
N PRO A 200 -6.62 -20.46 -0.59
CA PRO A 200 -5.82 -19.30 -0.22
C PRO A 200 -6.02 -18.10 -1.15
N VAL A 201 -6.05 -16.89 -0.58
CA VAL A 201 -6.15 -15.63 -1.31
C VAL A 201 -5.18 -14.61 -0.70
N VAL A 202 -4.49 -13.82 -1.53
CA VAL A 202 -3.77 -12.61 -1.08
C VAL A 202 -4.73 -11.43 -1.17
N PHE A 203 -5.14 -10.86 -0.05
CA PHE A 203 -6.05 -9.71 -0.01
C PHE A 203 -5.26 -8.40 0.08
N ARG A 204 -5.52 -7.47 -0.85
CA ARG A 204 -4.81 -6.21 -1.05
C ARG A 204 -5.77 -5.02 -0.86
N PRO A 205 -6.14 -4.68 0.39
CA PRO A 205 -7.06 -3.57 0.66
C PRO A 205 -6.34 -2.22 0.67
N PHE A 206 -7.03 -1.18 0.18
CA PHE A 206 -6.56 0.21 0.20
C PHE A 206 -5.19 0.42 -0.48
N HIS A 207 -5.03 -0.10 -1.70
CA HIS A 207 -3.85 0.09 -2.54
C HIS A 207 -3.69 1.55 -3.02
N GLU A 208 -2.52 1.89 -3.54
CA GLU A 208 -2.15 3.22 -4.08
C GLU A 208 -2.37 4.40 -3.13
N ASN A 209 -2.40 4.16 -1.81
CA ASN A 209 -2.90 5.11 -0.82
C ASN A 209 -2.02 6.36 -0.55
N ASN A 210 -0.83 6.42 -1.14
CA ASN A 210 0.00 7.62 -1.22
C ASN A 210 -0.42 8.55 -2.38
N GLY A 211 -1.20 8.05 -3.35
CA GLY A 211 -1.94 8.85 -4.31
C GLY A 211 -3.16 9.53 -3.67
N GLY A 212 -3.64 10.60 -4.30
CA GLY A 212 -4.78 11.41 -3.81
C GLY A 212 -6.10 11.16 -4.55
N TRP A 213 -6.19 10.08 -5.33
CA TRP A 213 -7.30 9.81 -6.25
C TRP A 213 -8.38 8.87 -5.70
N PHE A 214 -8.05 8.02 -4.72
CA PHE A 214 -9.03 7.22 -3.98
C PHE A 214 -9.37 7.88 -2.63
N TRP A 215 -10.55 7.64 -2.08
CA TRP A 215 -10.98 8.27 -0.81
C TRP A 215 -10.18 7.84 0.43
N TRP A 216 -9.45 6.72 0.37
CA TRP A 216 -8.50 6.29 1.40
C TRP A 216 -7.08 6.85 1.20
N GLY A 217 -6.88 7.64 0.14
CA GLY A 217 -5.60 8.20 -0.27
C GLY A 217 -5.17 9.45 0.49
N ALA A 218 -3.98 9.93 0.15
CA ALA A 218 -3.35 11.13 0.70
C ALA A 218 -4.22 12.39 0.46
N GLY A 219 -4.15 13.34 1.40
CA GLY A 219 -5.03 14.52 1.45
C GLY A 219 -6.42 14.23 2.03
N HIS A 220 -7.00 13.07 1.72
CA HIS A 220 -8.33 12.67 2.22
C HIS A 220 -8.27 11.86 3.51
N THR A 221 -7.12 11.25 3.81
CA THR A 221 -6.84 10.39 4.96
C THR A 221 -5.44 10.70 5.51
N THR A 222 -5.26 10.78 6.84
CA THR A 222 -3.93 10.92 7.47
C THR A 222 -3.21 9.57 7.56
N SER A 223 -1.88 9.55 7.71
CA SER A 223 -1.14 8.27 7.78
C SER A 223 -1.61 7.41 8.94
N ALA A 224 -1.93 8.03 10.07
CA ALA A 224 -2.44 7.34 11.27
C ALA A 224 -3.86 6.78 11.08
N GLU A 225 -4.74 7.50 10.37
CA GLU A 225 -6.07 6.99 9.99
C GLU A 225 -5.96 5.80 9.03
N PHE A 226 -5.06 5.87 8.04
CA PHE A 226 -4.80 4.78 7.10
C PHE A 226 -4.29 3.52 7.83
N ILE A 227 -3.27 3.70 8.67
CA ILE A 227 -2.67 2.63 9.48
C ILE A 227 -3.76 1.93 10.31
N GLU A 228 -4.62 2.68 11.00
CA GLU A 228 -5.68 2.07 11.82
C GLU A 228 -6.85 1.47 11.02
N ILE A 229 -7.20 1.98 9.83
CA ILE A 229 -8.27 1.33 9.03
C ILE A 229 -7.78 0.02 8.38
N PHE A 230 -6.50 -0.04 7.99
CA PHE A 230 -5.87 -1.29 7.55
C PHE A 230 -5.80 -2.30 8.71
N ARG A 231 -5.28 -1.88 9.88
CA ARG A 231 -5.26 -2.71 11.11
C ARG A 231 -6.65 -3.22 11.48
N TYR A 232 -7.66 -2.34 11.46
CA TYR A 232 -9.03 -2.70 11.74
C TYR A 232 -9.56 -3.78 10.78
N THR A 233 -9.31 -3.61 9.48
CA THR A 233 -9.73 -4.53 8.43
C THR A 233 -9.13 -5.92 8.64
N VAL A 234 -7.81 -6.00 8.84
CA VAL A 234 -7.10 -7.25 9.16
C VAL A 234 -7.71 -7.92 10.39
N GLU A 235 -7.93 -7.18 11.48
CA GLU A 235 -8.46 -7.75 12.72
C GLU A 235 -9.93 -8.15 12.63
N TYR A 236 -10.74 -7.44 11.88
CA TYR A 236 -12.14 -7.78 11.71
C TYR A 236 -12.27 -9.09 10.92
N LEU A 237 -11.51 -9.25 9.83
CA LEU A 237 -11.45 -10.47 9.05
C LEU A 237 -10.80 -11.63 9.86
N ARG A 238 -9.61 -11.42 10.43
CA ARG A 238 -8.84 -12.43 11.18
C ARG A 238 -9.46 -12.81 12.51
N ASP A 239 -9.79 -11.84 13.36
CA ASP A 239 -10.11 -12.07 14.78
C ASP A 239 -11.63 -12.14 15.01
N THR A 240 -12.41 -11.24 14.39
CA THR A 240 -13.87 -11.19 14.55
C THR A 240 -14.59 -12.22 13.67
N ARG A 241 -14.35 -12.22 12.35
CA ARG A 241 -15.02 -13.12 11.38
C ARG A 241 -14.30 -14.44 11.12
N LYS A 242 -13.04 -14.55 11.55
CA LYS A 242 -12.24 -15.77 11.52
C LYS A 242 -12.10 -16.33 10.09
N VAL A 243 -11.79 -15.44 9.16
CA VAL A 243 -11.23 -15.81 7.85
C VAL A 243 -9.82 -16.34 8.10
N ARG A 244 -9.52 -17.53 7.57
CA ARG A 244 -8.32 -18.33 7.92
C ARG A 244 -7.45 -18.64 6.71
N ASN A 245 -7.79 -18.06 5.57
CA ASN A 245 -7.23 -18.36 4.26
C ASN A 245 -6.74 -17.11 3.52
N LEU A 246 -6.51 -16.01 4.26
CA LEU A 246 -5.91 -14.77 3.75
C LEU A 246 -4.42 -14.68 4.08
N LEU A 247 -3.66 -14.18 3.11
CA LEU A 247 -2.46 -13.36 3.32
C LEU A 247 -2.84 -11.90 3.06
N TYR A 248 -2.18 -10.95 3.72
CA TYR A 248 -2.49 -9.52 3.57
C TYR A 248 -1.37 -8.77 2.83
N SER A 249 -1.74 -7.97 1.82
CA SER A 249 -0.82 -7.17 1.01
C SER A 249 -1.02 -5.68 1.23
N TYR A 250 0.07 -4.93 1.26
CA TYR A 250 0.10 -3.46 1.29
C TYR A 250 0.92 -2.98 0.08
N SER A 251 0.32 -2.16 -0.78
CA SER A 251 0.94 -1.69 -2.02
C SER A 251 0.67 -0.20 -2.27
N PRO A 252 1.62 0.67 -1.90
CA PRO A 252 1.68 2.05 -2.37
C PRO A 252 1.99 2.14 -3.88
N ASN A 253 1.52 3.20 -4.52
CA ASN A 253 1.85 3.53 -5.91
C ASN A 253 3.25 4.13 -6.03
N SER A 254 3.88 3.91 -7.18
CA SER A 254 5.13 4.54 -7.61
C SER A 254 5.16 6.08 -7.57
N SER A 255 6.32 6.73 -7.57
CA SER A 255 7.68 6.20 -7.40
C SER A 255 8.30 6.74 -6.11
N PHE A 256 9.15 5.93 -5.48
CA PHE A 256 9.82 6.28 -4.22
C PHE A 256 11.26 6.75 -4.43
N GLY A 257 11.82 6.60 -5.63
CA GLY A 257 13.25 6.83 -5.88
C GLY A 257 14.16 5.94 -5.03
N GLY A 258 13.64 4.81 -4.54
CA GLY A 258 14.28 3.94 -3.57
C GLY A 258 14.23 4.40 -2.10
N ASP A 259 13.42 5.41 -1.72
CA ASP A 259 13.30 5.84 -0.32
C ASP A 259 12.37 4.94 0.53
N PRO A 260 12.94 4.14 1.47
CA PRO A 260 12.14 3.30 2.35
C PRO A 260 11.34 4.10 3.39
N ALA A 261 11.70 5.36 3.69
CA ALA A 261 10.95 6.16 4.66
C ALA A 261 9.60 6.60 4.09
N ASN A 262 9.57 7.15 2.88
CA ASN A 262 8.33 7.50 2.18
C ASN A 262 7.45 6.26 1.93
N TYR A 263 8.02 5.14 1.45
CA TYR A 263 7.27 3.89 1.27
C TYR A 263 6.64 3.38 2.57
N LEU A 264 7.32 3.55 3.72
CA LEU A 264 6.82 3.13 5.02
C LEU A 264 5.94 4.18 5.73
N LYS A 265 5.72 5.39 5.18
CA LYS A 265 4.97 6.49 5.82
C LYS A 265 3.59 6.05 6.33
N THR A 266 2.94 5.15 5.61
CA THR A 266 1.61 4.61 5.93
C THR A 266 1.60 3.11 6.27
N TYR A 267 2.77 2.52 6.56
CA TYR A 267 2.89 1.07 6.76
C TYR A 267 2.13 0.58 8.01
N PRO A 268 1.15 -0.34 7.88
CA PRO A 268 0.32 -0.79 9.00
C PRO A 268 1.10 -1.49 10.13
N GLY A 269 2.25 -2.09 9.82
CA GLY A 269 3.13 -2.80 10.76
C GLY A 269 3.32 -4.28 10.43
N ASP A 270 4.40 -4.84 10.98
CA ASP A 270 4.84 -6.23 10.76
C ASP A 270 3.82 -7.30 11.17
N GLU A 271 2.90 -6.97 12.07
CA GLU A 271 1.80 -7.81 12.56
C GLU A 271 0.55 -7.81 11.66
N PHE A 272 0.53 -7.01 10.58
CA PHE A 272 -0.65 -6.77 9.74
C PHE A 272 -0.43 -6.99 8.24
N VAL A 273 0.82 -7.08 7.78
CA VAL A 273 1.18 -7.29 6.35
C VAL A 273 2.02 -8.56 6.17
N ASP A 274 1.64 -9.42 5.24
CA ASP A 274 2.41 -10.59 4.78
C ASP A 274 3.22 -10.30 3.50
N VAL A 275 2.64 -9.50 2.60
CA VAL A 275 3.16 -9.14 1.27
C VAL A 275 3.38 -7.62 1.17
N LEU A 276 4.59 -7.22 0.79
CA LEU A 276 4.94 -5.84 0.46
C LEU A 276 4.89 -5.71 -1.06
N GLY A 277 3.92 -4.95 -1.56
CA GLY A 277 3.71 -4.68 -2.97
C GLY A 277 4.17 -3.28 -3.38
N TYR A 278 4.00 -3.00 -4.65
CA TYR A 278 4.33 -1.75 -5.34
C TYR A 278 3.54 -1.74 -6.65
N ASP A 279 2.85 -0.64 -6.91
CA ASP A 279 1.95 -0.49 -8.06
C ASP A 279 2.54 0.58 -8.99
N ALA A 280 2.72 0.28 -10.29
CA ALA A 280 3.37 1.23 -11.22
C ALA A 280 3.02 1.04 -12.71
N TYR A 281 2.53 2.11 -13.33
CA TYR A 281 2.18 2.15 -14.75
C TYR A 281 3.14 3.04 -15.56
N ASP A 282 3.33 2.71 -16.85
CA ASP A 282 4.27 3.36 -17.75
C ASP A 282 3.59 4.17 -18.87
N SER A 283 3.66 5.49 -18.78
CA SER A 283 3.26 6.38 -19.87
C SER A 283 4.38 6.60 -20.92
N THR A 284 5.60 6.14 -20.66
CA THR A 284 6.81 6.46 -21.44
C THR A 284 7.17 5.47 -22.55
N ALA A 285 6.47 4.31 -22.62
CA ALA A 285 6.74 3.21 -23.55
C ALA A 285 8.14 2.58 -23.38
N GLY A 286 8.53 2.29 -22.14
CA GLY A 286 9.75 1.56 -21.77
C GLY A 286 11.01 2.44 -21.81
N SER A 287 10.91 3.70 -21.37
CA SER A 287 12.08 4.56 -21.23
C SER A 287 13.10 3.97 -20.24
N ALA A 288 14.39 4.28 -20.45
CA ALA A 288 15.45 3.82 -19.56
C ALA A 288 15.31 4.43 -18.16
N GLU A 289 14.72 5.62 -18.09
CA GLU A 289 14.39 6.38 -16.90
C GLU A 289 13.28 5.68 -16.08
N TRP A 290 12.15 5.32 -16.71
CA TRP A 290 11.07 4.60 -16.03
C TRP A 290 11.51 3.20 -15.60
N LEU A 291 12.16 2.44 -16.48
CA LEU A 291 12.71 1.11 -16.14
C LEU A 291 13.71 1.18 -14.98
N GLY A 292 14.58 2.19 -14.96
CA GLY A 292 15.55 2.42 -13.88
C GLY A 292 14.89 2.77 -12.55
N ALA A 293 13.86 3.62 -12.55
CA ALA A 293 13.08 3.95 -11.37
C ALA A 293 12.34 2.72 -10.81
N THR A 294 11.64 1.98 -11.68
CA THR A 294 10.93 0.74 -11.31
C THR A 294 11.88 -0.30 -10.71
N VAL A 295 13.03 -0.56 -11.33
CA VAL A 295 14.03 -1.50 -10.76
C VAL A 295 14.54 -1.03 -9.39
N THR A 296 14.73 0.29 -9.20
CA THR A 296 15.17 0.87 -7.93
C THR A 296 14.14 0.69 -6.82
N ASP A 297 12.86 0.98 -7.10
CA ASP A 297 11.78 0.84 -6.12
C ASP A 297 11.48 -0.64 -5.80
N LEU A 298 11.50 -1.53 -6.79
CA LEU A 298 11.34 -2.97 -6.56
C LEU A 298 12.50 -3.55 -5.72
N ALA A 299 13.73 -3.07 -5.92
CA ALA A 299 14.87 -3.42 -5.09
C ALA A 299 14.72 -2.93 -3.63
N MET A 300 14.17 -1.73 -3.42
CA MET A 300 13.80 -1.23 -2.09
C MET A 300 12.74 -2.14 -1.42
N VAL A 301 11.66 -2.47 -2.12
CA VAL A 301 10.59 -3.35 -1.61
C VAL A 301 11.12 -4.74 -1.24
N VAL A 302 12.00 -5.32 -2.07
CA VAL A 302 12.68 -6.59 -1.77
C VAL A 302 13.51 -6.50 -0.48
N ASN A 303 14.29 -5.44 -0.29
CA ASN A 303 15.10 -5.25 0.91
C ASN A 303 14.22 -5.09 2.16
N LEU A 304 13.18 -4.26 2.08
CA LEU A 304 12.20 -4.08 3.16
C LEU A 304 11.50 -5.40 3.54
N ALA A 305 11.17 -6.24 2.55
CA ALA A 305 10.60 -7.55 2.77
C ALA A 305 11.59 -8.55 3.38
N ALA A 306 12.85 -8.53 2.95
CA ALA A 306 13.90 -9.38 3.49
C ALA A 306 14.18 -9.09 4.98
N GLU A 307 14.26 -7.81 5.37
CA GLU A 307 14.42 -7.37 6.76
C GLU A 307 13.30 -7.87 7.67
N ARG A 308 12.06 -7.85 7.18
CA ARG A 308 10.83 -8.16 7.95
C ARG A 308 10.37 -9.61 7.81
N GLY A 309 11.10 -10.43 7.04
CA GLY A 309 10.74 -11.82 6.75
C GLY A 309 9.43 -11.97 5.97
N LYS A 310 9.11 -10.99 5.12
CA LYS A 310 7.88 -10.87 4.31
C LYS A 310 8.14 -11.26 2.85
N VAL A 311 7.09 -11.25 2.04
CA VAL A 311 7.14 -11.52 0.59
C VAL A 311 7.13 -10.19 -0.18
N PRO A 312 8.03 -9.95 -1.15
CA PRO A 312 7.97 -8.81 -2.05
C PRO A 312 7.23 -9.13 -3.36
N ALA A 313 6.63 -8.11 -3.98
CA ALA A 313 5.82 -8.23 -5.19
C ALA A 313 5.78 -6.94 -6.02
N PHE A 314 5.47 -7.08 -7.31
CA PHE A 314 5.05 -5.99 -8.19
C PHE A 314 3.52 -6.15 -8.37
N THR A 315 2.74 -5.51 -7.50
CA THR A 315 1.34 -5.88 -7.30
C THR A 315 0.39 -5.38 -8.39
N GLU A 316 0.77 -4.31 -9.09
CA GLU A 316 0.18 -3.89 -10.37
C GLU A 316 1.26 -3.33 -11.30
N PHE A 317 1.25 -3.72 -12.58
CA PHE A 317 2.09 -3.15 -13.63
C PHE A 317 1.33 -3.00 -14.95
N GLY A 318 1.74 -2.06 -15.81
CA GLY A 318 1.21 -1.96 -17.18
C GLY A 318 1.72 -0.75 -17.95
N GLU A 319 1.55 -0.75 -19.27
CA GLU A 319 1.75 0.43 -20.12
C GLU A 319 0.44 1.25 -20.13
N SER A 320 0.51 2.59 -20.21
CA SER A 320 -0.66 3.48 -19.98
C SER A 320 -0.86 4.62 -20.98
N GLY A 321 0.01 4.77 -21.99
CA GLY A 321 -0.19 5.71 -23.10
C GLY A 321 -0.79 5.04 -24.34
N GLU A 322 -0.46 5.52 -25.54
CA GLU A 322 -0.87 4.87 -26.80
C GLU A 322 -0.25 3.46 -26.91
N GLU A 323 -1.10 2.46 -27.16
CA GLU A 323 -0.72 1.05 -27.25
C GLU A 323 0.29 0.78 -28.36
N GLY A 324 1.25 -0.11 -28.12
CA GLY A 324 2.17 -0.59 -29.16
C GLY A 324 3.25 0.41 -29.58
N ARG A 325 3.39 1.57 -28.91
CA ARG A 325 4.50 2.53 -29.11
C ARG A 325 5.89 1.89 -28.99
N ASN A 326 6.03 0.87 -28.14
CA ASN A 326 7.22 0.04 -28.01
C ASN A 326 6.82 -1.43 -28.18
N LEU A 327 7.31 -2.08 -29.24
CA LEU A 327 6.98 -3.46 -29.59
C LEU A 327 7.85 -4.51 -28.88
N THR A 328 8.59 -4.12 -27.83
CA THR A 328 9.39 -4.99 -26.96
C THR A 328 9.28 -4.50 -25.50
N TRP A 329 8.05 -4.24 -25.05
CA TRP A 329 7.78 -3.63 -23.74
C TRP A 329 7.76 -4.67 -22.62
N PHE A 330 7.08 -5.80 -22.82
CA PHE A 330 7.02 -6.88 -21.82
C PHE A 330 8.39 -7.53 -21.62
N THR A 331 9.08 -7.88 -22.71
CA THR A 331 10.46 -8.41 -22.63
C THR A 331 11.46 -7.37 -22.12
N GLY A 332 11.27 -6.08 -22.45
CA GLY A 332 12.09 -4.99 -21.93
C GLY A 332 11.98 -4.82 -20.42
N LEU A 333 10.75 -4.82 -19.88
CA LEU A 333 10.49 -4.74 -18.44
C LEU A 333 10.99 -5.99 -17.70
N LEU A 334 10.64 -7.19 -18.19
CA LEU A 334 11.08 -8.44 -17.59
C LEU A 334 12.61 -8.52 -17.55
N GLY A 335 13.27 -8.16 -18.65
CA GLY A 335 14.74 -8.12 -18.75
C GLY A 335 15.38 -7.14 -17.77
N ALA A 336 14.81 -5.95 -17.58
CA ALA A 336 15.29 -4.97 -16.61
C ALA A 336 15.18 -5.48 -15.17
N VAL A 337 14.01 -6.02 -14.78
CA VAL A 337 13.78 -6.58 -13.44
C VAL A 337 14.64 -7.83 -13.20
N ALA A 338 14.77 -8.72 -14.20
CA ALA A 338 15.52 -9.95 -14.09
C ALA A 338 17.04 -9.75 -14.04
N ALA A 339 17.56 -8.62 -14.55
CA ALA A 339 18.98 -8.28 -14.56
C ALA A 339 19.51 -7.80 -13.20
N ASP A 340 18.69 -7.09 -12.40
CA ASP A 340 19.10 -6.68 -11.05
C ASP A 340 18.95 -7.85 -10.04
N PRO A 341 20.00 -8.19 -9.26
CA PRO A 341 19.96 -9.31 -8.32
C PRO A 341 19.05 -9.08 -7.10
N THR A 342 18.58 -7.86 -6.88
CA THR A 342 17.64 -7.48 -5.82
C THR A 342 16.23 -7.48 -6.37
N ALA A 343 15.93 -6.66 -7.38
CA ALA A 343 14.59 -6.53 -7.95
C ALA A 343 14.02 -7.88 -8.43
N LYS A 344 14.85 -8.77 -8.98
CA LYS A 344 14.45 -10.14 -9.38
C LYS A 344 13.97 -11.06 -8.25
N GLN A 345 13.89 -10.58 -7.01
CA GLN A 345 13.35 -11.33 -5.88
C GLN A 345 11.86 -11.07 -5.62
N VAL A 346 11.20 -10.19 -6.39
CA VAL A 346 9.72 -10.13 -6.43
C VAL A 346 9.14 -11.48 -6.86
N THR A 347 7.98 -11.82 -6.30
CA THR A 347 7.38 -13.15 -6.45
C THR A 347 6.29 -13.24 -7.52
N HIS A 348 5.65 -12.12 -7.82
CA HIS A 348 4.66 -12.00 -8.87
C HIS A 348 4.67 -10.58 -9.47
N MET A 349 4.18 -10.48 -10.71
CA MET A 349 3.86 -9.24 -11.39
C MET A 349 2.50 -9.38 -12.07
N LEU A 350 1.53 -8.52 -11.71
CA LEU A 350 0.14 -8.61 -12.17
C LEU A 350 -0.23 -7.42 -13.06
N THR A 351 -0.76 -7.68 -14.26
CA THR A 351 -1.28 -6.65 -15.19
C THR A 351 -2.80 -6.53 -15.09
N TRP A 352 -3.32 -5.35 -15.43
CA TRP A 352 -4.73 -5.01 -15.25
C TRP A 352 -5.68 -5.69 -16.26
N ALA A 353 -6.99 -5.50 -16.08
CA ALA A 353 -8.02 -6.29 -16.76
C ALA A 353 -8.28 -5.88 -18.22
N ASN A 354 -8.33 -6.89 -19.10
CA ASN A 354 -8.84 -6.75 -20.48
C ASN A 354 -10.37 -6.59 -20.52
N PHE A 355 -10.93 -5.42 -20.18
CA PHE A 355 -12.38 -5.15 -20.22
C PHE A 355 -13.03 -5.23 -21.62
N GLY A 356 -12.26 -5.50 -22.68
CA GLY A 356 -12.76 -5.81 -24.02
C GLY A 356 -13.39 -4.62 -24.78
N GLY A 357 -13.96 -4.91 -25.94
CA GLY A 357 -14.68 -3.91 -26.75
C GLY A 357 -13.76 -2.85 -27.36
N THR A 358 -13.83 -1.61 -26.85
CA THR A 358 -12.95 -0.49 -27.22
C THR A 358 -12.12 0.02 -26.04
N ASN A 359 -12.03 -0.77 -24.97
CA ASN A 359 -11.10 -0.50 -23.87
C ASN A 359 -9.66 -0.87 -24.28
N ARG A 360 -8.70 -0.50 -23.43
CA ARG A 360 -7.30 -0.90 -23.55
C ARG A 360 -7.12 -2.42 -23.39
N ALA A 361 -6.17 -3.00 -24.10
CA ALA A 361 -5.59 -4.31 -23.80
C ALA A 361 -4.34 -4.18 -22.90
N TYR A 362 -4.41 -4.78 -21.72
CA TYR A 362 -3.31 -4.95 -20.77
C TYR A 362 -2.59 -6.30 -20.93
N VAL A 363 -3.30 -7.29 -21.49
CA VAL A 363 -2.74 -8.52 -22.07
C VAL A 363 -2.96 -8.49 -23.58
N PRO A 364 -1.91 -8.62 -24.40
CA PRO A 364 -2.06 -8.78 -25.85
C PRO A 364 -2.87 -10.04 -26.19
N PHE A 365 -3.89 -9.89 -27.05
CA PHE A 365 -4.68 -10.99 -27.60
C PHE A 365 -4.20 -11.36 -29.03
N PRO A 366 -4.64 -12.48 -29.63
CA PRO A 366 -4.17 -12.88 -30.96
C PRO A 366 -4.52 -11.86 -32.05
N GLY A 367 -3.50 -11.38 -32.79
CA GLY A 367 -3.59 -10.28 -33.73
C GLY A 367 -3.32 -8.89 -33.15
N HIS A 368 -3.06 -8.76 -31.85
CA HIS A 368 -2.64 -7.51 -31.22
C HIS A 368 -1.17 -7.16 -31.56
N ALA A 369 -0.82 -5.88 -31.62
CA ALA A 369 0.52 -5.43 -32.02
C ALA A 369 1.65 -5.96 -31.11
N LEU A 370 1.36 -6.21 -29.83
CA LEU A 370 2.28 -6.75 -28.82
C LEU A 370 2.20 -8.27 -28.64
N GLU A 371 1.40 -8.99 -29.44
CA GLU A 371 1.31 -10.47 -29.39
C GLU A 371 2.71 -11.14 -29.43
N PRO A 372 3.64 -10.78 -30.35
CA PRO A 372 4.95 -11.45 -30.40
C PRO A 372 5.82 -11.22 -29.16
N ASP A 373 5.78 -10.01 -28.59
CA ASP A 373 6.52 -9.64 -27.37
C ASP A 373 5.96 -10.33 -26.12
N PHE A 374 4.64 -10.53 -26.06
CA PHE A 374 4.03 -11.30 -24.97
C PHE A 374 4.29 -12.82 -25.10
N VAL A 375 4.37 -13.34 -26.32
CA VAL A 375 4.81 -14.73 -26.58
C VAL A 375 6.29 -14.91 -26.20
N ASP A 376 7.17 -13.97 -26.54
CA ASP A 376 8.58 -14.01 -26.13
C ASP A 376 8.75 -13.81 -24.60
N PHE A 377 7.92 -12.99 -23.95
CA PHE A 377 7.84 -12.84 -22.50
C PHE A 377 7.42 -14.14 -21.79
N HIS A 378 6.42 -14.85 -22.32
CA HIS A 378 6.02 -16.18 -21.84
C HIS A 378 7.09 -17.25 -22.10
N ALA A 379 7.91 -17.09 -23.15
CA ALA A 379 8.98 -18.03 -23.46
C ALA A 379 10.26 -17.83 -22.61
N ASP A 380 10.38 -16.74 -21.83
CA ASP A 380 11.50 -16.54 -20.91
C ASP A 380 11.28 -17.35 -19.62
N PRO A 381 12.21 -18.26 -19.24
CA PRO A 381 12.07 -19.16 -18.09
C PRO A 381 12.13 -18.46 -16.71
N TYR A 382 12.26 -17.13 -16.67
CA TYR A 382 12.08 -16.33 -15.47
C TYR A 382 10.63 -15.82 -15.31
N SER A 383 9.82 -15.76 -16.37
CA SER A 383 8.37 -15.53 -16.29
C SER A 383 7.66 -16.87 -16.08
N LEU A 384 6.78 -16.97 -15.08
CA LEU A 384 6.09 -18.22 -14.73
C LEU A 384 4.58 -18.11 -14.93
N PHE A 385 4.01 -19.09 -15.62
CA PHE A 385 2.59 -19.25 -15.89
C PHE A 385 2.04 -20.48 -15.14
N THR A 386 0.75 -20.78 -15.28
CA THR A 386 0.08 -21.84 -14.50
C THR A 386 0.75 -23.21 -14.65
N SER A 387 1.27 -23.55 -15.83
CA SER A 387 1.92 -24.84 -16.09
C SER A 387 3.30 -25.00 -15.43
N ASP A 388 3.94 -23.90 -14.99
CA ASP A 388 5.20 -23.91 -14.23
C ASP A 388 5.00 -24.14 -12.72
N LEU A 389 3.75 -24.07 -12.21
CA LEU A 389 3.45 -24.06 -10.78
C LEU A 389 3.47 -25.45 -10.12
N GLU A 390 4.66 -25.95 -9.80
CA GLU A 390 4.81 -27.17 -9.00
C GLU A 390 4.69 -26.93 -7.48
N GLY A 391 3.75 -27.60 -6.82
CA GLY A 391 3.76 -27.80 -5.36
C GLY A 391 3.39 -26.60 -4.48
N VAL A 392 2.72 -25.58 -5.04
CA VAL A 392 2.33 -24.31 -4.36
C VAL A 392 1.75 -24.51 -2.95
N TYR A 393 0.92 -25.54 -2.77
CA TYR A 393 0.21 -25.82 -1.51
C TYR A 393 0.76 -27.04 -0.75
N ASP A 394 1.96 -27.54 -1.10
CA ASP A 394 2.52 -28.78 -0.53
C ASP A 394 3.39 -28.59 0.72
N ALA A 395 3.99 -27.41 0.88
CA ALA A 395 4.98 -27.13 1.92
C ALA A 395 4.49 -27.50 3.33
N ASN A 396 5.24 -28.37 4.01
CA ASN A 396 4.97 -28.80 5.38
C ASN A 396 5.32 -27.67 6.36
N THR A 397 4.37 -26.78 6.64
CA THR A 397 4.58 -25.56 7.45
C THR A 397 3.90 -25.61 8.81
N CYS A 398 4.47 -24.93 9.80
CA CYS A 398 3.79 -24.57 11.04
C CYS A 398 3.85 -23.05 11.27
N ALA A 399 2.78 -22.46 11.78
CA ALA A 399 2.80 -21.05 12.19
C ALA A 399 3.65 -20.87 13.44
N VAL A 400 4.46 -19.81 13.46
CA VAL A 400 5.02 -19.25 14.70
C VAL A 400 3.92 -18.40 15.35
N ALA A 401 3.60 -18.67 16.62
CA ALA A 401 2.58 -17.92 17.34
C ALA A 401 2.94 -16.42 17.43
N ASN A 402 1.98 -15.55 17.13
CA ASN A 402 2.21 -14.11 17.02
C ASN A 402 2.35 -13.46 18.40
N ALA A 403 3.15 -12.40 18.45
CA ALA A 403 3.45 -11.70 19.69
C ALA A 403 2.20 -10.95 20.23
N PRO A 404 2.13 -10.73 21.56
CA PRO A 404 1.22 -9.75 22.13
C PRO A 404 1.49 -8.34 21.56
N PHE A 405 0.53 -7.81 20.82
CA PHE A 405 0.59 -6.48 20.19
C PHE A 405 -0.48 -5.57 20.81
N LEU A 406 -0.14 -4.32 21.09
CA LEU A 406 -1.01 -3.31 21.72
C LEU A 406 -1.06 -2.09 20.80
N HIS A 407 -2.25 -1.56 20.54
CA HIS A 407 -2.40 -0.29 19.81
C HIS A 407 -3.56 0.58 20.28
N LEU A 408 -3.43 1.88 20.06
CA LEU A 408 -4.42 2.93 20.31
C LEU A 408 -5.26 3.19 19.04
N ALA A 409 -6.31 2.40 18.85
CA ALA A 409 -7.18 2.47 17.67
C ALA A 409 -7.99 3.78 17.56
N THR A 410 -8.32 4.44 18.68
CA THR A 410 -8.87 5.81 18.70
C THR A 410 -8.59 6.48 20.06
N PRO A 411 -8.32 7.80 20.11
CA PRO A 411 -8.02 8.64 18.95
C PRO A 411 -6.73 8.21 18.23
N THR A 412 -6.67 8.36 16.91
CA THR A 412 -5.46 8.05 16.14
C THR A 412 -4.38 9.11 16.40
N ASP A 413 -3.13 8.81 16.04
CA ASP A 413 -2.07 9.81 16.09
C ASP A 413 -2.42 11.05 15.23
N ARG A 414 -2.11 12.22 15.78
CA ARG A 414 -2.45 13.57 15.30
C ARG A 414 -3.93 13.81 15.00
N GLN A 415 -4.83 12.97 15.50
CA GLN A 415 -6.27 13.22 15.38
C GLN A 415 -6.67 14.53 16.07
N ARG A 416 -7.39 15.38 15.34
CA ARG A 416 -7.99 16.61 15.88
C ARG A 416 -9.32 16.33 16.57
N ILE A 417 -9.52 16.93 17.75
CA ILE A 417 -10.72 16.76 18.58
C ILE A 417 -11.17 18.12 19.13
N SER A 418 -12.28 18.64 18.60
CA SER A 418 -12.92 19.87 19.11
C SER A 418 -14.06 19.61 20.11
N ALA A 419 -14.46 18.35 20.31
CA ALA A 419 -15.49 17.97 21.26
C ALA A 419 -14.96 17.91 22.71
N ALA A 420 -15.78 18.34 23.68
CA ALA A 420 -15.46 18.25 25.11
C ALA A 420 -15.50 16.82 25.69
N GLU A 421 -15.78 15.80 24.88
CA GLU A 421 -15.57 14.39 25.23
C GLU A 421 -15.18 13.58 23.99
N THR A 422 -14.20 12.70 24.15
CA THR A 422 -13.84 11.65 23.19
C THR A 422 -13.82 10.27 23.87
N ARG A 423 -13.56 9.22 23.10
CA ARG A 423 -13.48 7.84 23.60
C ARG A 423 -12.15 7.20 23.22
N ILE A 424 -11.33 6.93 24.23
CA ILE A 424 -10.16 6.08 24.12
C ILE A 424 -10.62 4.64 23.81
N ARG A 425 -10.07 3.99 22.79
CA ARG A 425 -10.22 2.56 22.50
C ARG A 425 -8.84 1.96 22.24
N VAL A 426 -8.47 0.97 23.05
CA VAL A 426 -7.17 0.28 22.96
C VAL A 426 -7.41 -1.17 22.56
N ARG A 427 -6.66 -1.66 21.58
CA ARG A 427 -6.69 -3.05 21.15
C ARG A 427 -5.49 -3.81 21.69
N LEU A 428 -5.69 -5.07 22.07
CA LEU A 428 -4.62 -5.97 22.48
C LEU A 428 -4.84 -7.35 21.87
N ASN A 429 -3.98 -7.73 20.95
CA ASN A 429 -4.02 -8.98 20.21
C ASN A 429 -3.13 -10.03 20.91
N ASN A 430 -3.42 -11.31 20.68
CA ASN A 430 -2.61 -12.46 21.13
C ASN A 430 -2.32 -12.54 22.66
N ALA A 431 -3.03 -11.78 23.50
CA ALA A 431 -2.85 -11.78 24.94
C ALA A 431 -4.11 -11.42 25.74
N THR A 432 -4.14 -11.85 27.00
CA THR A 432 -5.09 -11.37 28.00
C THR A 432 -4.34 -10.48 29.01
N PRO A 433 -4.68 -9.19 29.14
CA PRO A 433 -4.05 -8.28 30.09
C PRO A 433 -4.62 -8.47 31.51
N SER A 434 -3.80 -8.14 32.51
CA SER A 434 -4.22 -8.03 33.92
C SER A 434 -4.74 -6.64 34.29
N LYS A 435 -4.36 -5.61 33.51
CA LYS A 435 -4.85 -4.23 33.56
C LYS A 435 -4.57 -3.58 32.20
N VAL A 436 -5.47 -2.69 31.74
CA VAL A 436 -5.21 -1.76 30.63
C VAL A 436 -5.56 -0.34 31.10
N THR A 437 -4.77 0.65 30.69
CA THR A 437 -4.87 2.05 31.14
C THR A 437 -4.52 3.02 30.03
N TYR A 438 -5.00 4.27 30.16
CA TYR A 438 -4.43 5.44 29.47
C TYR A 438 -3.96 6.49 30.49
N SER A 439 -3.06 7.36 30.05
CA SER A 439 -2.60 8.57 30.75
C SER A 439 -2.49 9.71 29.72
N LEU A 440 -2.59 10.95 30.21
CA LEU A 440 -2.47 12.17 29.41
C LEU A 440 -1.24 12.91 29.93
N ASP A 441 -0.26 13.25 29.09
CA ASP A 441 0.97 13.98 29.48
C ASP A 441 1.67 13.40 30.73
N GLY A 442 1.72 12.06 30.83
CA GLY A 442 2.28 11.34 31.99
C GLY A 442 1.46 11.40 33.29
N ALA A 443 0.24 11.92 33.28
CA ALA A 443 -0.65 12.02 34.44
C ALA A 443 -1.15 10.65 34.97
N ALA A 444 -1.88 10.68 36.09
CA ALA A 444 -2.30 9.48 36.80
C ALA A 444 -3.18 8.53 35.94
N PRO A 445 -2.79 7.25 35.75
CA PRO A 445 -3.36 6.42 34.69
C PRO A 445 -4.78 5.89 34.99
N VAL A 446 -5.73 6.30 34.14
CA VAL A 446 -7.15 5.91 34.14
C VAL A 446 -7.30 4.48 33.59
N THR A 447 -8.19 3.69 34.18
CA THR A 447 -8.33 2.25 33.83
C THR A 447 -9.43 2.01 32.81
N LEU A 448 -9.05 1.42 31.67
CA LEU A 448 -9.93 1.09 30.55
C LEU A 448 -10.68 -0.23 30.80
N ARG A 449 -11.87 -0.39 30.21
CA ARG A 449 -12.73 -1.58 30.38
C ARG A 449 -13.00 -2.25 29.05
N ARG A 450 -12.96 -3.58 28.99
CA ARG A 450 -13.26 -4.31 27.75
C ARG A 450 -14.74 -4.16 27.37
N ASP A 451 -15.01 -3.78 26.13
CA ASP A 451 -16.36 -3.65 25.57
C ASP A 451 -16.76 -4.82 24.65
N ALA A 452 -17.94 -4.71 24.02
CA ALA A 452 -18.51 -5.75 23.18
C ALA A 452 -17.82 -5.92 21.80
N ALA A 453 -17.18 -4.88 21.28
CA ALA A 453 -16.32 -4.96 20.08
C ALA A 453 -14.93 -5.52 20.41
N GLY A 454 -14.61 -5.65 21.71
CA GLY A 454 -13.43 -6.31 22.24
C GLY A 454 -12.28 -5.37 22.59
N TYR A 455 -12.44 -4.06 22.34
CA TYR A 455 -11.51 -3.01 22.75
C TYR A 455 -11.54 -2.79 24.26
N TYR A 456 -10.43 -2.31 24.81
CA TYR A 456 -10.37 -1.73 26.15
C TYR A 456 -10.64 -0.23 26.04
N SER A 457 -11.83 0.18 26.46
CA SER A 457 -12.39 1.49 26.14
C SER A 457 -12.74 2.31 27.39
N GLY A 458 -12.79 3.62 27.22
CA GLY A 458 -13.20 4.58 28.24
C GLY A 458 -13.46 5.96 27.65
N ALA A 459 -14.30 6.75 28.32
CA ALA A 459 -14.44 8.17 27.98
C ALA A 459 -13.21 8.95 28.45
N TRP A 460 -12.84 9.95 27.66
CA TRP A 460 -11.96 11.05 28.05
C TRP A 460 -12.78 12.34 27.88
N SER A 461 -13.32 12.84 28.99
CA SER A 461 -13.91 14.17 29.03
C SER A 461 -12.77 15.19 29.06
N ILE A 462 -12.75 16.09 28.08
CA ILE A 462 -11.71 17.09 27.85
C ILE A 462 -12.13 18.38 28.59
N ASP A 463 -11.19 19.02 29.29
CA ASP A 463 -11.46 20.32 29.89
C ASP A 463 -11.63 21.36 28.76
N PRO A 464 -12.72 22.15 28.71
CA PRO A 464 -12.93 23.13 27.64
C PRO A 464 -11.80 24.18 27.52
N SER A 465 -11.00 24.39 28.57
CA SER A 465 -9.80 25.24 28.52
C SER A 465 -8.57 24.58 27.86
N TRP A 466 -8.73 23.37 27.30
CA TRP A 466 -7.73 22.67 26.48
C TRP A 466 -8.09 22.65 24.99
N LEU A 467 -9.24 23.22 24.60
CA LEU A 467 -9.69 23.28 23.20
C LEU A 467 -9.14 24.56 22.50
N ASP A 468 -7.84 24.80 22.65
CA ASP A 468 -7.13 26.02 22.25
C ASP A 468 -5.96 25.75 21.27
N ASN A 469 -6.15 24.77 20.38
CA ASN A 469 -5.19 24.29 19.38
C ASN A 469 -3.88 23.69 19.96
N ARG A 470 -3.88 23.27 21.22
CA ARG A 470 -2.73 22.56 21.83
C ARG A 470 -2.68 21.07 21.43
N SER A 471 -1.52 20.47 21.60
CA SER A 471 -1.33 19.01 21.57
C SER A 471 -1.30 18.40 22.99
N VAL A 472 -1.65 17.12 23.10
CA VAL A 472 -1.64 16.30 24.33
C VAL A 472 -1.15 14.88 24.00
N GLU A 473 -0.23 14.32 24.78
CA GLU A 473 0.24 12.94 24.61
C GLU A 473 -0.71 11.95 25.30
N VAL A 474 -1.34 11.06 24.53
CA VAL A 474 -2.19 9.97 25.03
C VAL A 474 -1.39 8.67 25.06
N THR A 475 -0.66 8.42 26.14
CA THR A 475 0.02 7.12 26.36
C THR A 475 -0.98 6.07 26.83
N VAL A 476 -0.97 4.88 26.21
CA VAL A 476 -1.72 3.70 26.65
C VAL A 476 -0.81 2.57 27.08
N SER A 477 -1.28 1.72 28.01
CA SER A 477 -0.47 0.65 28.59
C SER A 477 -1.30 -0.58 28.94
N ALA A 478 -0.77 -1.77 28.65
CA ALA A 478 -1.37 -3.05 29.02
C ALA A 478 -0.39 -3.99 29.72
N LYS A 479 -0.78 -4.52 30.88
CA LYS A 479 0.06 -5.40 31.69
C LYS A 479 -0.18 -6.89 31.36
N VAL A 480 0.65 -7.45 30.48
CA VAL A 480 0.63 -8.84 30.04
C VAL A 480 1.63 -9.67 30.87
N GLY A 481 1.12 -10.30 31.94
CA GLY A 481 1.92 -11.10 32.86
C GLY A 481 2.97 -10.27 33.62
N ARG A 482 4.25 -10.42 33.22
CA ARG A 482 5.38 -9.61 33.75
C ARG A 482 5.79 -8.45 32.83
N ARG A 483 5.29 -8.39 31.59
CA ARG A 483 5.58 -7.30 30.65
C ARG A 483 4.50 -6.23 30.77
N THR A 484 4.90 -4.99 30.51
CA THR A 484 4.00 -3.91 30.12
C THR A 484 4.22 -3.67 28.63
N LEU A 485 3.15 -3.64 27.86
CA LEU A 485 3.16 -3.09 26.51
C LEU A 485 2.68 -1.63 26.60
N THR A 486 3.19 -0.77 25.74
CA THR A 486 2.83 0.64 25.63
C THR A 486 2.65 1.03 24.17
N ASP A 487 1.76 1.97 23.93
CA ASP A 487 1.58 2.68 22.65
C ASP A 487 1.17 4.13 22.96
N SER A 488 1.27 5.05 22.00
CA SER A 488 1.08 6.48 22.23
C SER A 488 0.68 7.25 20.98
N ALA A 489 -0.31 8.15 21.11
CA ALA A 489 -0.70 9.13 20.09
C ALA A 489 -0.51 10.56 20.63
N LEU A 490 -0.04 11.47 19.79
CA LEU A 490 -0.20 12.91 20.00
C LEU A 490 -1.61 13.30 19.52
N VAL A 491 -2.38 14.05 20.30
CA VAL A 491 -3.76 14.43 19.95
C VAL A 491 -3.89 15.94 19.95
N LEU A 492 -4.50 16.49 18.89
CA LEU A 492 -4.68 17.94 18.71
C LEU A 492 -6.06 18.36 19.24
N LEU A 493 -6.13 19.35 20.12
CA LEU A 493 -7.35 19.72 20.84
C LEU A 493 -7.86 21.11 20.44
N GLY A 494 -9.13 21.18 20.05
CA GLY A 494 -9.78 22.39 19.55
C GLY A 494 -9.87 22.44 18.01
N GLU A 495 -10.71 23.36 17.53
CA GLU A 495 -10.82 23.69 16.10
C GLU A 495 -9.58 24.45 15.62
N VAL A 496 -9.39 24.48 14.29
CA VAL A 496 -8.53 25.46 13.61
C VAL A 496 -9.43 26.59 13.11
N GLU A 497 -8.99 27.85 13.22
CA GLU A 497 -9.70 28.94 12.54
C GLU A 497 -9.54 28.77 11.02
N PRO A 498 -10.63 28.73 10.22
CA PRO A 498 -10.50 28.57 8.78
C PRO A 498 -9.70 29.70 8.14
N LEU A 499 -8.75 29.34 7.26
CA LEU A 499 -7.97 30.30 6.48
C LEU A 499 -8.89 31.29 5.74
N PRO A 500 -8.49 32.56 5.56
CA PRO A 500 -9.28 33.52 4.79
C PRO A 500 -9.42 33.07 3.32
N ALA A 501 -10.49 33.53 2.65
CA ALA A 501 -10.65 33.26 1.22
C ALA A 501 -9.41 33.70 0.43
N GLY A 502 -8.99 32.86 -0.53
CA GLY A 502 -7.76 33.05 -1.31
C GLY A 502 -6.51 32.38 -0.71
N TRP A 503 -6.47 32.05 0.58
CA TRP A 503 -5.28 31.46 1.20
C TRP A 503 -5.13 29.96 0.94
N VAL A 504 -3.88 29.53 0.80
CA VAL A 504 -3.45 28.13 0.68
C VAL A 504 -2.86 27.65 2.00
N ASP A 505 -2.01 28.46 2.64
CA ASP A 505 -1.46 28.17 3.96
C ASP A 505 -0.94 29.43 4.68
N ASP A 506 -1.08 29.44 6.00
CA ASP A 506 -0.45 30.37 6.95
C ASP A 506 0.50 29.67 7.93
N PHE A 507 0.63 28.34 7.83
CA PHE A 507 1.44 27.45 8.67
C PHE A 507 1.10 27.43 10.18
N GLU A 508 0.14 28.23 10.66
CA GLU A 508 -0.29 28.27 12.06
C GLU A 508 -1.17 27.07 12.44
N SER A 509 -1.93 26.55 11.47
CA SER A 509 -2.86 25.43 11.66
C SER A 509 -2.21 24.14 12.22
N TYR A 510 -0.90 23.99 12.03
CA TYR A 510 -0.09 22.83 12.42
C TYR A 510 0.40 22.84 13.87
N ALA A 511 0.19 23.94 14.61
CA ALA A 511 0.46 24.03 16.05
C ALA A 511 1.90 23.66 16.49
N GLY A 512 2.90 23.82 15.61
CA GLY A 512 4.30 23.46 15.87
C GLY A 512 4.65 21.98 15.61
N ASP A 513 3.82 21.24 14.88
CA ASP A 513 4.05 19.83 14.53
C ASP A 513 4.41 19.61 13.05
N ASP A 514 5.68 19.29 12.79
CA ASP A 514 6.25 19.09 11.44
C ASP A 514 5.59 17.94 10.65
N LEU A 515 5.12 16.88 11.32
CA LEU A 515 4.50 15.75 10.63
C LEU A 515 3.08 16.11 10.15
N THR A 516 2.31 16.87 10.93
CA THR A 516 0.99 17.36 10.51
C THR A 516 1.13 18.31 9.30
N LEU A 517 2.21 19.10 9.24
CA LEU A 517 2.60 19.86 8.04
C LEU A 517 2.93 18.93 6.85
N SER A 518 3.79 17.92 7.03
CA SER A 518 4.14 16.96 5.96
C SER A 518 3.00 16.01 5.55
N GLU A 519 1.90 15.94 6.30
CA GLU A 519 0.69 15.20 5.89
C GLU A 519 -0.37 16.08 5.21
N ALA A 520 -0.29 17.40 5.37
CA ALA A 520 -1.13 18.35 4.66
C ALA A 520 -0.65 18.66 3.22
N TYR A 521 0.54 18.19 2.86
CA TYR A 521 1.12 18.31 1.52
C TYR A 521 1.41 16.94 0.89
N SER A 522 1.19 16.81 -0.41
CA SER A 522 1.83 15.78 -1.24
C SER A 522 3.30 16.13 -1.45
N HIS A 523 4.15 15.14 -1.69
CA HIS A 523 5.59 15.31 -1.92
C HIS A 523 6.02 14.61 -3.21
N VAL A 524 6.91 15.24 -3.98
CA VAL A 524 7.46 14.73 -5.26
C VAL A 524 8.98 14.78 -5.21
N ASN A 525 9.64 13.63 -5.43
CA ASN A 525 11.09 13.44 -5.27
C ASN A 525 11.58 13.79 -3.84
N ALA A 526 12.90 13.87 -3.64
CA ALA A 526 13.49 14.03 -2.30
C ALA A 526 13.37 15.46 -1.75
N ASN A 527 12.48 15.65 -0.77
CA ASN A 527 12.40 16.85 0.06
C ASN A 527 11.85 16.56 1.46
N THR A 528 11.98 17.53 2.36
CA THR A 528 11.35 17.54 3.69
C THR A 528 10.79 18.92 4.02
N THR A 529 9.61 18.97 4.62
CA THR A 529 8.99 20.19 5.17
C THR A 529 9.09 20.20 6.70
N ALA A 530 9.26 21.39 7.28
CA ALA A 530 9.26 21.63 8.73
C ALA A 530 8.81 23.06 9.04
N LEU A 531 8.38 23.32 10.28
CA LEU A 531 7.95 24.63 10.75
C LEU A 531 9.13 25.44 11.30
N SER A 532 9.20 26.73 10.94
CA SER A 532 10.32 27.61 11.27
C SER A 532 9.86 28.93 11.89
N ALA A 533 9.94 29.00 13.22
CA ALA A 533 9.67 30.22 13.99
C ALA A 533 10.74 31.33 13.85
N GLU A 534 11.81 31.10 13.06
CA GLU A 534 12.82 32.12 12.74
C GLU A 534 12.61 32.78 11.35
N HIS A 535 11.66 32.27 10.55
CA HIS A 535 11.49 32.65 9.14
C HIS A 535 10.01 32.81 8.79
N THR A 536 9.41 33.88 9.28
CA THR A 536 7.99 34.21 9.07
C THR A 536 7.83 35.64 8.53
N ALA A 537 6.72 35.87 7.83
CA ALA A 537 6.16 37.16 7.47
C ALA A 537 5.03 37.55 8.44
N SER A 538 4.21 36.57 8.84
CA SER A 538 3.16 36.74 9.86
C SER A 538 3.29 35.67 10.95
N GLY A 539 2.18 35.28 11.59
CA GLY A 539 2.09 34.12 12.49
C GLY A 539 3.15 33.99 13.60
N ALA A 540 3.42 32.74 13.93
CA ALA A 540 4.50 32.21 14.77
C ALA A 540 5.36 31.18 14.02
N TYR A 541 4.90 30.66 12.87
CA TYR A 541 5.60 29.71 12.02
C TYR A 541 5.56 30.12 10.55
N GLY A 542 6.62 29.78 9.81
CA GLY A 542 6.62 29.69 8.36
C GLY A 542 7.20 28.34 7.92
N LEU A 543 7.11 28.00 6.64
CA LEU A 543 7.66 26.77 6.09
C LEU A 543 9.18 26.86 5.92
N ALA A 544 9.90 25.87 6.44
CA ALA A 544 11.24 25.48 5.99
C ALA A 544 11.13 24.27 5.02
N TYR A 545 11.60 24.45 3.79
CA TYR A 545 11.53 23.46 2.71
C TYR A 545 12.97 23.09 2.33
N SER A 546 13.39 21.88 2.69
CA SER A 546 14.71 21.34 2.34
C SER A 546 14.63 20.41 1.13
N TYR A 547 15.60 20.51 0.22
CA TYR A 547 15.64 19.77 -1.05
C TYR A 547 16.92 18.93 -1.19
N ASP A 548 16.84 17.83 -1.94
CA ASP A 548 17.99 17.06 -2.42
C ASP A 548 17.81 16.68 -3.91
N PHE A 549 18.70 17.19 -4.76
CA PHE A 549 18.72 16.96 -6.21
C PHE A 549 19.72 15.87 -6.64
N SER A 550 20.19 15.03 -5.73
CA SER A 550 21.13 13.94 -6.05
C SER A 550 20.50 12.79 -6.84
N SER A 551 19.18 12.59 -6.71
CA SER A 551 18.41 11.57 -7.44
C SER A 551 17.57 12.15 -8.59
N ALA A 552 17.07 13.39 -8.48
CA ALA A 552 16.22 14.03 -9.47
C ALA A 552 16.55 15.52 -9.65
N GLY A 553 16.40 16.06 -10.87
CA GLY A 553 16.70 17.47 -11.17
C GLY A 553 15.70 18.50 -10.63
N TYR A 554 14.63 18.05 -9.96
CA TYR A 554 13.61 18.90 -9.33
C TYR A 554 12.96 18.15 -8.16
N THR A 555 12.28 18.87 -7.28
CA THR A 555 11.45 18.32 -6.20
C THR A 555 10.22 19.19 -5.98
N GLY A 556 9.17 18.68 -5.36
CA GLY A 556 7.89 19.37 -5.24
C GLY A 556 7.13 19.07 -3.94
N ILE A 557 6.31 20.03 -3.53
CA ILE A 557 5.20 19.81 -2.59
C ILE A 557 3.91 20.37 -3.19
N GLY A 558 2.76 19.76 -2.87
CA GLY A 558 1.46 20.17 -3.41
C GLY A 558 0.33 20.09 -2.39
N LYS A 559 -0.69 20.95 -2.54
CA LYS A 559 -1.85 21.03 -1.63
C LYS A 559 -3.13 21.29 -2.42
N SER A 560 -4.18 20.53 -2.15
CA SER A 560 -5.52 20.79 -2.70
C SER A 560 -6.11 22.06 -2.07
N VAL A 561 -6.76 22.88 -2.89
CA VAL A 561 -7.28 24.20 -2.49
C VAL A 561 -8.81 24.24 -2.61
N GLY A 562 -9.36 23.87 -3.77
CA GLY A 562 -10.81 23.79 -4.02
C GLY A 562 -11.55 25.12 -3.82
N ALA A 563 -11.09 26.19 -4.45
CA ALA A 563 -11.56 27.55 -4.19
C ALA A 563 -11.89 28.38 -5.44
N ASP A 564 -12.80 29.34 -5.25
CA ASP A 564 -13.05 30.46 -6.15
C ASP A 564 -12.10 31.62 -5.80
N TRP A 565 -11.22 31.95 -6.73
CA TRP A 565 -10.25 33.04 -6.68
C TRP A 565 -10.60 34.22 -7.61
N THR A 566 -11.80 34.25 -8.21
CA THR A 566 -12.22 35.32 -9.16
C THR A 566 -12.29 36.73 -8.56
N ALA A 567 -12.25 36.84 -7.23
CA ALA A 567 -12.19 38.10 -6.50
C ALA A 567 -10.78 38.72 -6.42
N PHE A 568 -9.73 37.96 -6.73
CA PHE A 568 -8.32 38.35 -6.59
C PHE A 568 -7.66 38.63 -7.94
N SER A 569 -6.43 39.14 -7.92
CA SER A 569 -5.71 39.60 -9.12
C SER A 569 -4.28 39.06 -9.27
N ALA A 570 -3.66 38.67 -8.15
CA ALA A 570 -2.35 38.06 -8.10
C ALA A 570 -2.33 36.85 -7.17
N PHE A 571 -1.34 35.99 -7.38
CA PHE A 571 -0.85 35.07 -6.36
C PHE A 571 0.26 35.75 -5.57
N LYS A 572 0.38 35.45 -4.28
CA LYS A 572 1.36 36.06 -3.39
C LYS A 572 1.82 35.10 -2.31
N LEU A 573 3.10 35.20 -1.97
CA LEU A 573 3.69 34.59 -0.79
C LEU A 573 4.89 35.41 -0.32
N TRP A 574 5.34 35.17 0.90
CA TRP A 574 6.68 35.59 1.34
C TRP A 574 7.66 34.46 1.11
N MET A 575 8.90 34.77 0.70
CA MET A 575 9.96 33.76 0.60
C MET A 575 11.35 34.29 0.96
N ARG A 576 12.21 33.36 1.39
CA ARG A 576 13.64 33.54 1.58
C ARG A 576 14.39 32.40 0.90
N GLY A 577 15.15 32.72 -0.14
CA GLY A 577 16.04 31.79 -0.83
C GLY A 577 17.36 31.53 -0.09
N ASP A 578 18.17 30.64 -0.64
CA ASP A 578 19.43 30.16 -0.06
C ASP A 578 20.69 30.77 -0.71
N GLY A 579 20.52 31.55 -1.79
CA GLY A 579 21.63 32.15 -2.55
C GLY A 579 22.17 31.27 -3.68
N SER A 580 21.53 30.14 -3.97
CA SER A 580 21.85 29.29 -5.12
C SER A 580 21.38 29.89 -6.45
N THR A 581 21.75 29.25 -7.56
CA THR A 581 21.18 29.50 -8.90
C THR A 581 19.90 28.69 -9.16
N ASN A 582 19.39 27.97 -8.16
CA ASN A 582 18.20 27.13 -8.29
C ASN A 582 16.92 27.98 -8.42
N GLY A 583 15.89 27.39 -9.03
CA GLY A 583 14.59 28.05 -9.24
C GLY A 583 13.52 27.51 -8.31
N ALA A 584 12.44 28.28 -8.14
CA ALA A 584 11.16 27.79 -7.65
C ALA A 584 10.05 28.08 -8.67
N THR A 585 9.12 27.15 -8.79
CA THR A 585 7.96 27.25 -9.69
C THR A 585 6.70 27.19 -8.84
N PHE A 586 5.90 28.25 -8.92
CA PHE A 586 4.56 28.33 -8.36
C PHE A 586 3.61 27.80 -9.44
N GLN A 587 2.91 26.69 -9.18
CA GLN A 587 2.01 26.08 -10.14
C GLN A 587 0.59 26.05 -9.57
N ILE A 588 -0.37 26.57 -10.34
CA ILE A 588 -1.80 26.60 -10.02
C ILE A 588 -2.49 25.62 -10.96
N VAL A 589 -3.32 24.73 -10.42
CA VAL A 589 -4.18 23.83 -11.21
C VAL A 589 -5.60 24.37 -11.14
N ALA A 590 -6.18 24.62 -12.31
CA ALA A 590 -7.49 25.27 -12.42
C ALA A 590 -8.27 24.69 -13.61
N LYS A 591 -9.50 24.22 -13.37
CA LYS A 591 -10.34 23.51 -14.36
C LYS A 591 -9.69 22.30 -15.08
N GLY A 592 -8.57 21.79 -14.56
CA GLY A 592 -7.79 20.69 -15.15
C GLY A 592 -6.55 21.12 -15.96
N ALA A 593 -6.38 22.42 -16.21
CA ALA A 593 -5.20 22.99 -16.82
C ALA A 593 -4.15 23.40 -15.76
N TYR A 594 -2.87 23.31 -16.11
CA TYR A 594 -1.74 23.60 -15.23
C TYR A 594 -1.05 24.91 -15.62
N PHE A 595 -0.94 25.87 -14.70
CA PHE A 595 -0.38 27.19 -14.95
C PHE A 595 0.83 27.47 -14.05
N GLU A 596 1.95 27.90 -14.61
CA GLU A 596 3.24 28.08 -13.91
C GLU A 596 3.72 29.53 -13.91
N TYR A 597 4.32 29.95 -12.80
CA TYR A 597 5.10 31.17 -12.62
C TYR A 597 6.44 30.85 -11.96
N ASN A 598 7.54 31.42 -12.46
CA ASN A 598 8.90 30.98 -12.12
C ASN A 598 9.75 32.09 -11.48
N VAL A 599 10.43 31.78 -10.38
CA VAL A 599 11.29 32.70 -9.61
C VAL A 599 12.64 32.07 -9.24
N GLY A 600 13.63 32.89 -8.86
CA GLY A 600 14.98 32.43 -8.51
C GLY A 600 15.27 32.45 -7.00
N LEU A 601 15.98 31.44 -6.49
CA LEU A 601 16.31 31.26 -5.07
C LEU A 601 17.57 32.04 -4.61
N GLY A 602 18.10 32.93 -5.46
CA GLY A 602 19.33 33.69 -5.20
C GLY A 602 19.23 34.79 -4.13
N SER A 603 18.04 35.13 -3.63
CA SER A 603 17.87 36.13 -2.57
C SER A 603 17.92 35.49 -1.19
N THR A 604 18.96 35.78 -0.41
CA THR A 604 19.11 35.34 0.99
C THR A 604 18.41 36.24 2.01
N SER A 605 17.62 37.21 1.53
CA SER A 605 16.74 38.09 2.32
C SER A 605 15.28 37.70 2.11
N GLY A 606 14.50 37.68 3.19
CA GLY A 606 13.05 37.49 3.11
C GLY A 606 12.37 38.64 2.38
N GLN A 607 11.45 38.32 1.47
CA GLN A 607 10.74 39.29 0.62
C GLN A 607 9.37 38.74 0.21
N ASP A 608 8.38 39.63 0.08
CA ASP A 608 7.13 39.32 -0.62
C ASP A 608 7.42 39.10 -2.11
N VAL A 609 6.75 38.12 -2.70
CA VAL A 609 6.67 37.92 -4.15
C VAL A 609 5.21 37.97 -4.56
N GLU A 610 4.89 38.91 -5.43
CA GLU A 610 3.56 39.13 -6.01
C GLU A 610 3.63 38.75 -7.50
N ALA A 611 2.81 37.77 -7.89
CA ALA A 611 2.77 37.19 -9.23
C ALA A 611 1.36 37.38 -9.80
N PRO A 612 1.12 38.40 -10.65
CA PRO A 612 -0.18 38.63 -11.27
C PRO A 612 -0.67 37.38 -12.02
N PHE A 613 -1.95 37.01 -11.91
CA PHE A 613 -2.46 35.80 -12.60
C PHE A 613 -2.28 35.89 -14.13
N ALA A 614 -2.34 37.11 -14.67
CA ALA A 614 -2.06 37.40 -16.08
C ALA A 614 -0.60 37.15 -16.52
N ASP A 615 0.32 36.88 -15.60
CA ASP A 615 1.72 36.52 -15.89
C ASP A 615 2.02 35.01 -15.78
N PHE A 616 1.12 34.20 -15.19
CA PHE A 616 1.21 32.75 -15.25
C PHE A 616 1.03 32.23 -16.70
N ARG A 617 1.67 31.12 -17.04
CA ARG A 617 1.62 30.52 -18.38
C ARG A 617 1.28 29.02 -18.30
N PRO A 618 0.59 28.43 -19.28
CA PRO A 618 0.41 26.98 -19.33
C PRO A 618 1.74 26.24 -19.14
N ALA A 619 1.71 25.16 -18.36
CA ALA A 619 2.88 24.37 -18.05
C ALA A 619 3.48 23.78 -19.35
N PRO A 620 4.81 23.81 -19.58
CA PRO A 620 5.40 23.44 -20.88
C PRO A 620 5.14 21.99 -21.35
N TRP A 621 4.70 21.13 -20.44
CA TRP A 621 4.35 19.73 -20.67
C TRP A 621 2.84 19.51 -20.84
N ASP A 622 1.99 20.47 -20.43
CA ASP A 622 0.54 20.42 -20.56
C ASP A 622 0.11 20.84 -21.98
N THR A 623 0.43 19.99 -22.96
CA THR A 623 0.18 20.26 -24.37
C THR A 623 -1.30 20.27 -24.75
N GLY A 624 -2.20 19.89 -23.83
CA GLY A 624 -3.66 20.00 -24.02
C GLY A 624 -4.16 21.43 -23.87
N HIS A 625 -3.57 22.20 -22.94
CA HIS A 625 -4.01 23.54 -22.55
C HIS A 625 -2.99 24.64 -22.94
N ALA A 626 -2.08 24.34 -23.87
CA ALA A 626 -0.90 25.17 -24.18
C ALA A 626 -1.18 26.62 -24.67
N ASP A 627 -2.39 26.89 -25.18
CA ASP A 627 -2.84 28.22 -25.62
C ASP A 627 -3.75 28.94 -24.59
N GLU A 628 -4.01 28.32 -23.42
CA GLU A 628 -4.95 28.84 -22.41
C GLU A 628 -4.33 29.89 -21.48
N LEU A 629 -5.18 30.53 -20.68
CA LEU A 629 -4.81 31.59 -19.74
C LEU A 629 -5.50 31.37 -18.39
N LEU A 630 -4.79 31.66 -17.29
CA LEU A 630 -5.36 31.68 -15.94
C LEU A 630 -6.29 32.91 -15.79
N ASP A 631 -7.50 32.77 -16.32
CA ASP A 631 -8.51 33.82 -16.41
C ASP A 631 -9.65 33.63 -15.38
N ALA A 632 -10.70 34.45 -15.48
CA ALA A 632 -11.82 34.40 -14.55
C ALA A 632 -12.72 33.15 -14.67
N GLU A 633 -12.60 32.33 -15.73
CA GLU A 633 -13.28 31.03 -15.76
C GLU A 633 -12.46 29.98 -15.02
N HIS A 634 -11.12 29.99 -15.21
CA HIS A 634 -10.20 29.10 -14.51
C HIS A 634 -10.13 29.41 -13.01
N LEU A 635 -10.02 30.69 -12.64
CA LEU A 635 -9.97 31.12 -11.25
C LEU A 635 -11.26 30.80 -10.47
N ALA A 636 -12.37 30.45 -11.12
CA ALA A 636 -13.59 30.02 -10.42
C ALA A 636 -13.53 28.58 -9.89
N ASP A 637 -12.53 27.79 -10.31
CA ASP A 637 -12.35 26.37 -9.98
C ASP A 637 -10.85 26.05 -9.84
N VAL A 638 -10.19 26.67 -8.85
CA VAL A 638 -8.80 26.39 -8.49
C VAL A 638 -8.75 25.16 -7.60
N THR A 639 -8.26 24.05 -8.14
CA THR A 639 -8.30 22.74 -7.48
C THR A 639 -7.08 22.46 -6.62
N ALA A 640 -5.88 22.91 -7.03
CA ALA A 640 -4.64 22.68 -6.29
C ALA A 640 -3.57 23.76 -6.54
N PHE A 641 -2.62 23.84 -5.60
CA PHE A 641 -1.39 24.61 -5.70
C PHE A 641 -0.17 23.71 -5.47
N TYR A 642 0.90 23.89 -6.24
CA TYR A 642 2.18 23.20 -6.08
C TYR A 642 3.34 24.19 -6.03
N LEU A 643 4.35 23.84 -5.23
CA LEU A 643 5.58 24.57 -5.06
C LEU A 643 6.76 23.63 -5.39
N TYR A 644 7.25 23.73 -6.62
CA TYR A 644 8.42 22.98 -7.08
C TYR A 644 9.70 23.79 -6.87
N LEU A 645 10.80 23.08 -6.59
CA LEU A 645 12.17 23.62 -6.59
C LEU A 645 12.96 22.89 -7.67
N GLY A 646 13.71 23.61 -8.51
CA GLY A 646 14.41 23.05 -9.68
C GLY A 646 15.91 23.35 -9.69
N TYR A 647 16.72 22.37 -10.06
CA TYR A 647 18.18 22.47 -10.04
C TYR A 647 18.74 23.36 -11.16
N GLY A 648 19.22 24.54 -10.79
CA GLY A 648 19.86 25.53 -11.65
C GLY A 648 21.39 25.42 -11.70
N GLY A 649 21.97 24.27 -11.32
CA GLY A 649 23.39 23.98 -11.51
C GLY A 649 24.35 24.38 -10.37
N THR A 650 23.84 24.86 -9.22
CA THR A 650 24.63 25.04 -7.99
C THR A 650 23.82 24.56 -6.79
N ASN A 651 24.49 24.05 -5.74
CA ASN A 651 23.89 23.40 -4.57
C ASN A 651 22.92 22.25 -4.93
N ALA A 652 23.39 21.01 -4.80
CA ALA A 652 22.51 19.84 -4.91
C ALA A 652 21.57 19.69 -3.70
N THR A 653 21.90 20.28 -2.56
CA THR A 653 21.08 20.27 -1.33
C THR A 653 21.03 21.66 -0.71
N GLY A 654 19.91 21.98 -0.07
CA GLY A 654 19.71 23.26 0.62
C GLY A 654 18.37 23.35 1.34
N THR A 655 18.13 24.48 2.00
CA THR A 655 16.86 24.81 2.66
C THR A 655 16.46 26.23 2.31
N VAL A 656 15.23 26.41 1.85
CA VAL A 656 14.59 27.68 1.54
C VAL A 656 13.32 27.83 2.36
N TYR A 657 12.83 29.06 2.53
CA TYR A 657 11.70 29.36 3.42
C TYR A 657 10.58 30.08 2.69
N PHE A 658 9.35 29.79 3.09
CA PHE A 658 8.12 30.35 2.53
C PHE A 658 7.12 30.64 3.64
N ASP A 659 6.25 31.63 3.45
CA ASP A 659 5.17 31.95 4.38
C ASP A 659 4.00 32.62 3.63
N ASP A 660 2.84 32.75 4.29
CA ASP A 660 1.77 33.68 3.91
C ASP A 660 1.17 33.40 2.51
N ILE A 661 1.02 32.13 2.12
CA ILE A 661 0.72 31.69 0.75
C ILE A 661 -0.77 31.89 0.38
N ARG A 662 -1.07 32.76 -0.59
CA ARG A 662 -2.45 33.16 -0.94
C ARG A 662 -2.63 33.78 -2.33
N ALA A 663 -3.89 34.02 -2.70
CA ALA A 663 -4.30 35.01 -3.68
C ALA A 663 -4.52 36.41 -3.04
N GLU A 664 -4.32 37.49 -3.78
CA GLU A 664 -4.50 38.91 -3.36
C GLU A 664 -5.12 39.80 -4.47
#